data_AF-A0A1C7MLG8-F1
#
_entry.id   AF-A0A1C7MLG8-F1
#
_cell.length_a   1.000
_cell.length_b   1.000
_cell.length_c   1.000
_cell.angle_alpha   90.00
_cell.angle_beta   90.00
_cell.angle_gamma   90.00
#
_symmetry.space_group_name_H-M   'P 1'
#
loop_
_entity.id
_entity.type
_entity.pdbx_description
1 polymer ?
#
loop_
_entity_poly.entity_id
_entity_poly.type
_entity_poly.pdbx_seq_one_letter_code
_entity_poly.pdbx_strand_id
1 'polypeptide(L)'
;MDEDILDTAPTTRKAGSKVVEERDSTHPRYITKLLTGILRGMGKEAEIERIHKRVADDVLWDDVKLPWRRSSLWLVMRVVLQTYFHRQSGNDDDYKSFMIFLMTKILLQALDRDFSSDLLFCMRVKISRRLFKLGTSAPDFLARWVLEVAEKVEVRLTKRWTTIQETHTRASSWNLDELNIADDTHLSLTNSRDHLSRILTQSLPPAWSSSFESRHPIRFTRFSQFITADTSNVSSTCNPDPHLALADFEACVEGTLFDWLSAVVDVDSACLAMAYCMQQYWGKREVYEGNQENMSIMYLTLLELWIAMDQLALRGCPLLHDYSPEIPPHLFERLLLPKPTSSFAKRSVFSDEVDHDTFTVRFFATSEKHQQLEIRVEEQAARAKENKRVELGEKNQKHQQLTAEADSMSHSYKPNDHGQNTHKRKKCSKCKRERERDNLKINVYEWPLPQNTLMAQVVAVELDCPTAYNVWRTATYTFLHDFCTSDLLRLAKNSAKPSTLLEEYPALIPYFVHPRRARIGLASEPKSFLKSHYKNVSIPSTEGQVLIDCSMDLTLHEFMSFGVLRSGPLLQWLNILRELRANTLTFQREEVHALLMQAAWQVGPLSQDGDPEWHVELANAKFGSALLSELQDLLLDVEANWQEVMTVRTVIALVCRLLASTSDGEVVRRAFGLLQEARRVALGWLQELSKKVQKSDDNEVKEFQNRTSE
;
A
#
# COMPACT_ATOMS: atom_id res chain seq x y z
N MET A 1 -30.58 17.82 -5.15
CA MET A 1 -30.29 19.16 -4.60
C MET A 1 -28.77 19.23 -4.49
N ASP A 2 -28.09 19.10 -5.63
CA ASP A 2 -26.64 18.84 -5.70
C ASP A 2 -25.98 19.71 -6.78
N GLU A 3 -26.48 20.94 -6.99
CA GLU A 3 -26.01 21.79 -8.11
C GLU A 3 -24.97 22.85 -7.71
N ASP A 4 -24.79 23.15 -6.41
CA ASP A 4 -23.77 24.11 -5.96
C ASP A 4 -22.72 23.45 -5.06
N ILE A 5 -21.47 23.38 -5.54
CA ILE A 5 -20.31 23.06 -4.71
C ILE A 5 -20.07 24.28 -3.80
N LEU A 6 -20.57 24.20 -2.57
CA LEU A 6 -20.34 25.21 -1.56
C LEU A 6 -18.85 25.29 -1.23
N ASP A 7 -18.38 26.48 -0.83
CA ASP A 7 -17.03 26.73 -0.28
C ASP A 7 -16.71 25.91 1.00
N THR A 8 -17.71 25.22 1.54
CA THR A 8 -17.63 24.25 2.63
C THR A 8 -17.32 22.83 2.18
N ALA A 9 -17.19 22.59 0.87
CA ALA A 9 -16.85 21.28 0.33
C ALA A 9 -15.43 20.89 0.80
N PRO A 10 -15.25 19.69 1.38
CA PRO A 10 -13.94 19.23 1.80
C PRO A 10 -13.03 19.08 0.58
N THR A 11 -11.74 19.30 0.80
CA THR A 11 -10.69 19.18 -0.22
C THR A 11 -9.63 18.23 0.29
N THR A 12 -9.08 17.39 -0.58
CA THR A 12 -7.97 16.49 -0.27
C THR A 12 -6.73 16.88 -1.08
N ARG A 13 -5.56 16.43 -0.65
CA ARG A 13 -4.30 16.59 -1.38
C ARG A 13 -3.91 15.25 -2.01
N LYS A 14 -3.63 15.24 -3.32
CA LYS A 14 -3.12 14.06 -4.03
C LYS A 14 -2.00 14.49 -4.97
N ALA A 15 -0.82 13.88 -4.85
CA ALA A 15 0.42 14.28 -5.54
C ALA A 15 0.69 15.80 -5.44
N GLY A 16 0.72 16.32 -4.21
CA GLY A 16 0.95 17.75 -3.92
C GLY A 16 -0.21 18.71 -4.29
N SER A 17 -1.18 18.28 -5.10
CA SER A 17 -2.26 19.13 -5.63
C SER A 17 -3.55 19.04 -4.80
N LYS A 18 -4.23 20.17 -4.58
CA LYS A 18 -5.48 20.27 -3.81
C LYS A 18 -6.69 20.06 -4.73
N VAL A 19 -7.49 19.05 -4.44
CA VAL A 19 -8.70 18.67 -5.22
C VAL A 19 -9.92 18.57 -4.32
N VAL A 20 -11.12 18.81 -4.86
CA VAL A 20 -12.37 18.66 -4.11
C VAL A 20 -12.60 17.18 -3.77
N GLU A 21 -12.87 16.89 -2.49
CA GLU A 21 -13.12 15.54 -2.00
C GLU A 21 -14.64 15.27 -1.99
N GLU A 22 -15.15 14.76 -3.11
CA GLU A 22 -16.57 14.41 -3.26
C GLU A 22 -17.03 13.30 -2.31
N ARG A 23 -16.12 12.54 -1.67
CA ARG A 23 -16.46 11.44 -0.75
C ARG A 23 -16.73 11.91 0.68
N ASP A 24 -16.40 13.16 0.99
CA ASP A 24 -16.62 13.71 2.32
C ASP A 24 -17.81 14.69 2.39
N SER A 25 -18.40 14.79 3.57
CA SER A 25 -19.63 15.56 3.75
C SER A 25 -19.34 17.04 3.94
N THR A 26 -20.08 17.86 3.22
CA THR A 26 -19.98 19.32 3.30
C THR A 26 -20.18 19.81 4.73
N HIS A 27 -19.27 20.65 5.23
CA HIS A 27 -19.36 21.15 6.60
C HIS A 27 -20.69 21.92 6.81
N PRO A 28 -21.52 21.57 7.81
CA PRO A 28 -22.87 22.13 7.95
C PRO A 28 -22.90 23.53 8.59
N ARG A 29 -21.83 24.34 8.44
CA ARG A 29 -21.64 25.60 9.20
C ARG A 29 -22.75 26.62 8.95
N TYR A 30 -23.33 26.62 7.75
CA TYR A 30 -24.45 27.49 7.43
C TYR A 30 -25.69 27.21 8.29
N ILE A 31 -25.90 25.96 8.67
CA ILE A 31 -27.01 25.57 9.55
C ILE A 31 -26.60 25.67 11.01
N THR A 32 -25.49 25.04 11.39
CA THR A 32 -25.10 24.88 12.81
C THR A 32 -24.49 26.14 13.42
N LYS A 33 -23.91 27.03 12.61
CA LYS A 33 -23.28 28.28 13.09
C LYS A 33 -24.07 29.51 12.65
N LEU A 34 -24.29 29.69 11.34
CA LEU A 34 -24.92 30.91 10.81
C LEU A 34 -26.40 31.01 11.21
N LEU A 35 -27.23 30.03 10.84
CA LEU A 35 -28.66 30.06 11.18
C LEU A 35 -28.88 30.06 12.70
N THR A 36 -28.15 29.22 13.44
CA THR A 36 -28.22 29.21 14.91
C THR A 36 -27.82 30.56 15.51
N GLY A 37 -26.80 31.22 14.96
CA GLY A 37 -26.39 32.57 15.37
C GLY A 37 -27.48 33.62 15.12
N ILE A 38 -28.13 33.58 13.95
CA ILE A 38 -29.25 34.48 13.61
C ILE A 38 -30.41 34.27 14.59
N LEU A 39 -30.84 33.02 14.80
CA LEU A 39 -31.94 32.68 15.70
C LEU A 39 -31.65 33.08 17.15
N ARG A 40 -30.40 32.95 17.61
CA ARG A 40 -29.98 33.37 18.95
C ARG A 40 -29.99 34.90 19.11
N GLY A 41 -29.67 35.65 18.05
CA GLY A 41 -29.72 37.11 18.07
C GLY A 41 -31.15 37.67 18.05
N MET A 42 -32.08 36.97 17.39
CA MET A 42 -33.48 37.40 17.26
C MET A 42 -34.43 36.82 18.32
N GLY A 43 -34.02 35.75 19.01
CA GLY A 43 -34.89 34.94 19.85
C GLY A 43 -34.31 34.66 21.24
N LYS A 44 -35.03 33.84 22.00
CA LYS A 44 -34.61 33.29 23.30
C LYS A 44 -34.64 31.77 23.23
N GLU A 45 -33.78 31.13 24.01
CA GLU A 45 -33.75 29.66 24.08
C GLU A 45 -35.07 29.15 24.67
N ALA A 46 -35.71 28.22 23.98
CA ALA A 46 -36.90 27.53 24.48
C ALA A 46 -36.49 26.31 25.29
N GLU A 47 -37.06 26.18 26.50
CA GLU A 47 -36.99 24.96 27.29
C GLU A 47 -37.95 23.93 26.71
N ILE A 48 -37.40 23.00 25.93
CA ILE A 48 -38.13 21.89 25.34
C ILE A 48 -37.42 20.58 25.70
N GLU A 49 -38.18 19.50 25.75
CA GLU A 49 -37.60 18.17 25.90
C GLU A 49 -36.81 17.80 24.62
N ARG A 50 -35.51 17.56 24.78
CA ARG A 50 -34.58 17.37 23.66
C ARG A 50 -34.28 15.89 23.43
N ILE A 51 -34.49 15.44 22.20
CA ILE A 51 -34.07 14.10 21.77
C ILE A 51 -32.62 14.16 21.30
N HIS A 52 -31.76 13.40 21.96
CA HIS A 52 -30.35 13.26 21.59
C HIS A 52 -30.14 11.94 20.83
N LYS A 53 -29.65 12.02 19.60
CA LYS A 53 -29.28 10.84 18.80
C LYS A 53 -27.77 10.79 18.64
N ARG A 54 -27.19 9.66 19.03
CA ARG A 54 -25.80 9.35 18.68
C ARG A 54 -25.73 8.96 17.20
N VAL A 55 -25.15 9.83 16.40
CA VAL A 55 -24.82 9.56 15.00
C VAL A 55 -23.40 9.00 14.99
N ALA A 56 -23.28 7.67 15.02
CA ALA A 56 -22.01 7.05 14.65
C ALA A 56 -21.95 7.10 13.12
N ASP A 57 -21.19 8.04 12.56
CA ASP A 57 -20.95 8.09 11.12
C ASP A 57 -19.87 7.05 10.80
N ASP A 58 -20.31 5.89 10.32
CA ASP A 58 -19.41 4.84 9.83
C ASP A 58 -19.32 5.00 8.31
N VAL A 59 -18.11 5.18 7.81
CA VAL A 59 -17.83 5.28 6.38
C VAL A 59 -17.36 3.91 5.90
N LEU A 60 -18.22 3.20 5.15
CA LEU A 60 -17.88 1.92 4.54
C LEU A 60 -17.52 2.17 3.07
N TRP A 61 -16.39 1.66 2.63
CA TRP A 61 -15.91 1.86 1.26
C TRP A 61 -15.30 0.55 0.74
N ASP A 62 -15.74 0.12 -0.44
CA ASP A 62 -15.24 -1.06 -1.15
C ASP A 62 -15.18 -0.77 -2.66
N ASP A 63 -14.08 -0.17 -3.09
CA ASP A 63 -13.77 0.20 -4.49
C ASP A 63 -14.90 0.87 -5.30
N VAL A 64 -15.72 1.69 -4.65
CA VAL A 64 -16.83 2.44 -5.26
C VAL A 64 -16.55 3.94 -5.29
N LYS A 65 -17.14 4.68 -6.24
CA LYS A 65 -16.92 6.14 -6.39
C LYS A 65 -17.24 6.91 -5.11
N LEU A 66 -18.39 6.63 -4.50
CA LEU A 66 -18.84 7.28 -3.26
C LEU A 66 -18.92 6.23 -2.15
N PRO A 67 -18.40 6.52 -0.95
CA PRO A 67 -18.51 5.60 0.17
C PRO A 67 -19.96 5.43 0.59
N TRP A 68 -20.29 4.25 1.10
CA TRP A 68 -21.54 4.03 1.79
C TRP A 68 -21.50 4.72 3.15
N ARG A 69 -22.38 5.69 3.34
CA ARG A 69 -22.60 6.36 4.62
C ARG A 69 -23.99 6.07 5.14
N ARG A 70 -24.18 6.27 6.44
CA ARG A 70 -25.52 6.17 7.03
C ARG A 70 -26.44 7.24 6.45
N SER A 71 -27.60 6.81 5.99
CA SER A 71 -28.59 7.71 5.39
C SER A 71 -29.03 8.82 6.36
N SER A 72 -28.83 10.07 5.97
CA SER A 72 -29.34 11.25 6.69
C SER A 72 -30.87 11.24 6.76
N LEU A 73 -31.53 10.80 5.69
CA LEU A 73 -32.97 10.58 5.65
C LEU A 73 -33.43 9.59 6.72
N TRP A 74 -32.70 8.48 6.90
CA TRP A 74 -33.02 7.50 7.95
C TRP A 74 -32.88 8.07 9.37
N LEU A 75 -31.89 8.94 9.60
CA LEU A 75 -31.77 9.66 10.88
C LEU A 75 -33.00 10.54 11.13
N VAL A 76 -33.42 11.32 10.13
CA VAL A 76 -34.61 12.17 10.21
C VAL A 76 -35.85 11.32 10.51
N MET A 77 -36.06 10.22 9.79
CA MET A 77 -37.18 9.30 10.05
C MET A 77 -37.18 8.79 11.49
N ARG A 78 -36.03 8.40 12.03
CA ARG A 78 -35.92 7.92 13.42
C ARG A 78 -36.21 9.01 14.46
N VAL A 79 -35.79 10.26 14.20
CA VAL A 79 -36.09 11.39 15.07
C VAL A 79 -37.59 11.71 15.03
N VAL A 80 -38.19 11.74 13.84
CA VAL A 80 -39.63 11.97 13.66
C VAL A 80 -40.44 10.89 14.39
N LEU A 81 -40.11 9.61 14.19
CA LEU A 81 -40.78 8.50 14.85
C LEU A 81 -40.68 8.57 16.38
N GLN A 82 -39.48 8.81 16.92
CA GLN A 82 -39.33 8.93 18.37
C GLN A 82 -40.11 10.14 18.91
N THR A 83 -40.03 11.29 18.24
CA THR A 83 -40.75 12.50 18.65
C THR A 83 -42.26 12.26 18.65
N TYR A 84 -42.76 11.55 17.65
CA TYR A 84 -44.18 11.21 17.55
C TYR A 84 -44.62 10.29 18.70
N PHE A 85 -43.94 9.17 18.91
CA PHE A 85 -44.31 8.22 19.97
C PHE A 85 -44.16 8.83 21.37
N HIS A 86 -43.06 9.53 21.62
CA HIS A 86 -42.79 10.18 22.91
C HIS A 86 -43.87 11.22 23.26
N ARG A 87 -44.38 11.97 22.27
CA ARG A 87 -45.50 12.90 22.50
C ARG A 87 -46.82 12.22 22.84
N GLN A 88 -47.03 10.98 22.41
CA GLN A 88 -48.27 10.25 22.66
C GLN A 88 -48.26 9.55 24.02
N SER A 89 -47.16 8.87 24.37
CA SER A 89 -47.06 8.06 25.59
C SER A 89 -46.22 8.69 26.71
N GLY A 90 -45.55 9.81 26.45
CA GLY A 90 -44.69 10.49 27.43
C GLY A 90 -43.38 9.75 27.73
N ASN A 91 -43.07 8.67 27.00
CA ASN A 91 -41.85 7.91 27.13
C ASN A 91 -41.42 7.27 25.80
N ASP A 92 -40.24 6.65 25.79
CA ASP A 92 -39.63 6.07 24.59
C ASP A 92 -40.00 4.60 24.34
N ASP A 93 -40.87 3.97 25.14
CA ASP A 93 -41.05 2.51 25.13
C ASP A 93 -41.78 2.03 23.87
N ASP A 94 -42.73 2.79 23.34
CA ASP A 94 -43.39 2.50 22.06
C ASP A 94 -42.40 2.60 20.89
N TYR A 95 -41.55 3.62 20.89
CA TYR A 95 -40.48 3.76 19.89
C TYR A 95 -39.48 2.61 19.99
N LYS A 96 -39.06 2.21 21.19
CA LYS A 96 -38.16 1.06 21.40
C LYS A 96 -38.80 -0.24 20.94
N SER A 97 -40.09 -0.45 21.23
CA SER A 97 -40.88 -1.61 20.78
C SER A 97 -40.93 -1.67 19.26
N PHE A 98 -41.23 -0.55 18.60
CA PHE A 98 -41.22 -0.45 17.14
C PHE A 98 -39.84 -0.76 16.55
N MET A 99 -38.76 -0.24 17.15
CA MET A 99 -37.40 -0.52 16.67
C MET A 99 -37.03 -2.00 16.82
N ILE A 100 -37.42 -2.67 17.90
CA ILE A 100 -37.23 -4.11 18.06
C ILE A 100 -38.03 -4.86 16.99
N PHE A 101 -39.31 -4.51 16.78
CA PHE A 101 -40.15 -5.10 15.74
C PHE A 101 -39.50 -4.99 14.34
N LEU A 102 -39.04 -3.79 13.96
CA LEU A 102 -38.38 -3.56 12.69
C LEU A 102 -37.09 -4.38 12.55
N MET A 103 -36.26 -4.41 13.59
CA MET A 103 -35.01 -5.17 13.58
C MET A 103 -35.24 -6.69 13.51
N THR A 104 -36.27 -7.21 14.18
CA THR A 104 -36.66 -8.63 14.08
C THR A 104 -37.13 -8.98 12.67
N LYS A 105 -37.88 -8.08 12.00
CA LYS A 105 -38.26 -8.24 10.59
C LYS A 105 -37.03 -8.33 9.67
N ILE A 106 -36.05 -7.45 9.89
CA ILE A 106 -34.81 -7.42 9.11
C ILE A 106 -33.99 -8.70 9.37
N LEU A 107 -33.92 -9.19 10.61
CA LEU A 107 -33.23 -10.44 10.93
C LEU A 107 -33.88 -11.64 10.23
N LEU A 108 -35.21 -11.71 10.21
CA LEU A 108 -35.91 -12.77 9.50
C LEU A 108 -35.58 -12.76 8.01
N GLN A 109 -35.59 -11.58 7.37
CA GLN A 109 -35.18 -11.45 5.97
C GLN A 109 -33.70 -11.80 5.74
N ALA A 110 -32.81 -11.44 6.66
CA ALA A 110 -31.38 -11.80 6.57
C ALA A 110 -31.17 -13.32 6.69
N LEU A 111 -31.97 -14.00 7.52
CA LEU A 111 -31.97 -15.44 7.65
C LEU A 111 -32.48 -16.14 6.38
N ASP A 112 -33.55 -15.61 5.77
CA ASP A 112 -34.11 -16.11 4.50
C ASP A 112 -33.14 -15.92 3.32
N ARG A 113 -32.31 -14.87 3.38
CA ARG A 113 -31.27 -14.56 2.37
C ARG A 113 -29.91 -15.21 2.69
N ASP A 114 -29.85 -16.05 3.71
CA ASP A 114 -28.67 -16.82 4.14
C ASP A 114 -27.40 -16.01 4.42
N PHE A 115 -27.53 -14.89 5.16
CA PHE A 115 -26.39 -14.04 5.53
C PHE A 115 -25.30 -14.78 6.33
N SER A 116 -24.09 -14.19 6.45
CA SER A 116 -22.95 -14.80 7.16
C SER A 116 -23.26 -15.08 8.65
N SER A 117 -22.58 -16.09 9.21
CA SER A 117 -22.83 -16.55 10.58
C SER A 117 -22.60 -15.45 11.62
N ASP A 118 -21.56 -14.65 11.44
CA ASP A 118 -21.22 -13.55 12.36
C ASP A 118 -22.29 -12.45 12.37
N LEU A 119 -22.81 -12.10 11.19
CA LEU A 119 -23.87 -11.09 11.06
C LEU A 119 -25.16 -11.58 11.71
N LEU A 120 -25.58 -12.82 11.42
CA LEU A 120 -26.77 -13.42 12.03
C LEU A 120 -26.65 -13.50 13.56
N PHE A 121 -25.49 -13.91 14.08
CA PHE A 121 -25.22 -13.93 15.51
C PHE A 121 -25.31 -12.53 16.14
N CYS A 122 -24.63 -11.53 15.56
CA CYS A 122 -24.64 -10.16 16.05
C CYS A 122 -26.06 -9.56 16.05
N MET A 123 -26.82 -9.79 14.98
CA MET A 123 -28.20 -9.32 14.87
C MET A 123 -29.09 -9.98 15.93
N ARG A 124 -28.98 -11.30 16.14
CA ARG A 124 -29.72 -12.02 17.18
C ARG A 124 -29.42 -11.46 18.57
N VAL A 125 -28.14 -11.37 18.94
CA VAL A 125 -27.71 -10.83 20.24
C VAL A 125 -28.24 -9.40 20.44
N LYS A 126 -28.21 -8.57 19.40
CA LYS A 126 -28.66 -7.18 19.48
C LYS A 126 -30.16 -7.06 19.71
N ILE A 127 -31.00 -7.87 19.06
CA ILE A 127 -32.45 -7.85 19.33
C ILE A 127 -32.77 -8.42 20.71
N SER A 128 -32.11 -9.52 21.13
CA SER A 128 -32.31 -10.11 22.46
C SER A 128 -31.93 -9.15 23.58
N ARG A 129 -30.78 -8.46 23.46
CA ARG A 129 -30.35 -7.43 24.43
C ARG A 129 -31.31 -6.23 24.48
N ARG A 130 -31.88 -5.84 23.34
CA ARG A 130 -32.85 -4.72 23.30
C ARG A 130 -34.17 -5.11 23.96
N LEU A 131 -34.66 -6.32 23.72
CA LEU A 131 -35.84 -6.86 24.39
C LEU A 131 -35.60 -6.94 25.90
N PHE A 132 -34.46 -7.49 26.33
CA PHE A 132 -34.09 -7.55 27.75
C PHE A 132 -34.06 -6.17 28.42
N LYS A 133 -33.49 -5.16 27.74
CA LYS A 133 -33.47 -3.77 28.24
C LYS A 133 -34.85 -3.13 28.32
N LEU A 134 -35.78 -3.52 27.47
CA LEU A 134 -37.16 -3.03 27.49
C LEU A 134 -37.97 -3.70 28.61
N GLY A 135 -37.61 -4.93 28.99
CA GLY A 135 -38.17 -5.62 30.13
C GLY A 135 -39.69 -5.79 30.03
N THR A 136 -40.40 -5.48 31.10
CA THR A 136 -41.86 -5.59 31.20
C THR A 136 -42.63 -4.58 30.34
N SER A 137 -41.97 -3.54 29.81
CA SER A 137 -42.59 -2.61 28.87
C SER A 137 -42.75 -3.19 27.47
N ALA A 138 -42.17 -4.36 27.18
CA ALA A 138 -42.27 -4.99 25.87
C ALA A 138 -43.63 -5.70 25.69
N PRO A 139 -44.35 -5.48 24.58
CA PRO A 139 -45.57 -6.23 24.30
C PRO A 139 -45.32 -7.75 24.17
N ASP A 140 -46.22 -8.57 24.73
CA ASP A 140 -46.08 -10.04 24.74
C ASP A 140 -45.94 -10.64 23.34
N PHE A 141 -46.64 -10.09 22.36
CA PHE A 141 -46.53 -10.56 20.97
C PHE A 141 -45.11 -10.34 20.41
N LEU A 142 -44.48 -9.22 20.77
CA LEU A 142 -43.16 -8.85 20.30
C LEU A 142 -42.09 -9.71 20.97
N ALA A 143 -42.23 -9.96 22.28
CA ALA A 143 -41.33 -10.84 23.01
C ALA A 143 -41.35 -12.26 22.44
N ARG A 144 -42.55 -12.82 22.20
CA ARG A 144 -42.71 -14.14 21.57
C ARG A 144 -42.10 -14.20 20.18
N TRP A 145 -42.33 -13.18 19.35
CA TRP A 145 -41.79 -13.14 17.99
C TRP A 145 -40.26 -13.02 17.95
N VAL A 146 -39.67 -12.23 18.83
CA VAL A 146 -38.20 -12.13 18.97
C VAL A 146 -37.59 -13.48 19.35
N LEU A 147 -38.21 -14.19 20.31
CA LEU A 147 -37.75 -15.52 20.73
C LEU A 147 -37.81 -16.53 19.58
N GLU A 148 -38.93 -16.58 18.84
CA GLU A 148 -39.10 -17.47 17.69
C GLU A 148 -38.03 -17.23 16.60
N VAL A 149 -37.79 -15.97 16.23
CA VAL A 149 -36.77 -15.63 15.22
C VAL A 149 -35.36 -15.91 15.74
N ALA A 150 -35.09 -15.65 17.03
CA ALA A 150 -33.80 -15.96 17.62
C ALA A 150 -33.49 -17.47 17.62
N GLU A 151 -34.49 -18.30 17.91
CA GLU A 151 -34.37 -19.76 17.86
C GLU A 151 -34.10 -20.26 16.43
N LYS A 152 -34.82 -19.72 15.43
CA LYS A 152 -34.56 -20.04 14.01
C LYS A 152 -33.13 -19.73 13.59
N VAL A 153 -32.57 -18.61 14.08
CA VAL A 153 -31.16 -18.24 13.82
C VAL A 153 -30.20 -19.19 14.53
N GLU A 154 -30.46 -19.57 15.79
CA GLU A 154 -29.64 -20.56 16.52
C GLU A 154 -29.57 -21.88 15.76
N VAL A 155 -30.72 -22.42 15.32
CA VAL A 155 -30.77 -23.65 14.53
C VAL A 155 -29.90 -23.56 13.27
N ARG A 156 -29.92 -22.42 12.56
CA ARG A 156 -29.08 -22.21 11.37
C ARG A 156 -27.59 -22.17 11.71
N LEU A 157 -27.21 -21.46 12.77
CA LEU A 157 -25.80 -21.32 13.18
C LEU A 157 -25.23 -22.65 13.66
N THR A 158 -25.98 -23.40 14.47
CA THR A 158 -25.58 -24.73 14.94
C THR A 158 -25.39 -25.68 13.76
N LYS A 159 -26.31 -25.69 12.79
CA LYS A 159 -26.16 -26.51 11.58
C LYS A 159 -24.87 -26.19 10.82
N ARG A 160 -24.55 -24.90 10.62
CA ARG A 160 -23.30 -24.49 9.94
C ARG A 160 -22.07 -24.91 10.73
N TRP A 161 -22.11 -24.78 12.06
CA TRP A 161 -21.00 -25.19 12.93
C TRP A 161 -20.74 -26.69 12.86
N THR A 162 -21.79 -27.51 12.92
CA THR A 162 -21.66 -28.97 12.79
C THR A 162 -21.01 -29.37 11.47
N THR A 163 -21.38 -28.73 10.35
CA THR A 163 -20.74 -28.99 9.04
C THR A 163 -19.25 -28.62 9.04
N ILE A 164 -18.86 -27.52 9.69
CA ILE A 164 -17.44 -27.13 9.80
C ILE A 164 -16.68 -28.17 10.64
N GLN A 165 -17.24 -28.61 11.76
CA GLN A 165 -16.64 -29.64 12.61
C GLN A 165 -16.45 -30.95 11.84
N GLU A 166 -17.46 -31.42 11.13
CA GLU A 166 -17.37 -32.63 10.29
C GLU A 166 -16.30 -32.53 9.20
N THR A 167 -16.08 -31.32 8.65
CA THR A 167 -15.05 -31.07 7.63
C THR A 167 -13.65 -31.06 8.24
N HIS A 168 -13.48 -30.43 9.41
CA HIS A 168 -12.21 -30.41 10.14
C HIS A 168 -11.80 -31.79 10.65
N THR A 169 -12.74 -32.64 11.07
CA THR A 169 -12.45 -34.04 11.46
C THR A 169 -11.95 -34.89 10.30
N ARG A 170 -12.19 -34.49 9.04
CA ARG A 170 -11.66 -35.16 7.83
C ARG A 170 -10.30 -34.65 7.38
N ALA A 171 -9.85 -33.50 7.86
CA ALA A 171 -8.52 -32.98 7.56
C ALA A 171 -7.53 -33.52 8.61
N SER A 172 -6.49 -34.23 8.17
CA SER A 172 -5.54 -34.88 9.06
C SER A 172 -4.89 -33.86 10.00
N SER A 173 -5.26 -33.91 11.28
CA SER A 173 -4.46 -33.30 12.34
C SER A 173 -3.15 -34.06 12.40
N TRP A 174 -2.02 -33.36 12.30
CA TRP A 174 -0.72 -33.95 12.56
C TRP A 174 -0.75 -34.65 13.93
N ASN A 175 -0.60 -35.97 13.93
CA ASN A 175 -0.84 -36.85 15.07
C ASN A 175 0.48 -37.50 15.49
N LEU A 176 0.96 -37.15 16.68
CA LEU A 176 2.23 -37.68 17.21
C LEU A 176 2.14 -39.18 17.55
N ASP A 177 0.92 -39.69 17.77
CA ASP A 177 0.66 -41.10 18.07
C ASP A 177 0.60 -42.00 16.81
N GLU A 178 0.61 -41.40 15.61
CA GLU A 178 0.77 -42.12 14.33
C GLU A 178 2.25 -42.32 13.95
N LEU A 179 3.19 -41.75 14.71
CA LEU A 179 4.62 -41.97 14.51
C LEU A 179 5.00 -43.38 14.99
N ASN A 180 4.85 -44.36 14.12
CA ASN A 180 5.24 -45.73 14.42
C ASN A 180 6.73 -45.95 14.10
N ILE A 181 7.59 -45.59 15.06
CA ILE A 181 9.04 -45.79 14.97
C ILE A 181 9.40 -47.24 14.59
N ALA A 182 8.58 -48.24 14.97
CA ALA A 182 8.83 -49.64 14.61
C ALA A 182 8.54 -49.96 13.14
N ASP A 183 7.52 -49.35 12.53
CA ASP A 183 7.25 -49.48 11.09
C ASP A 183 8.21 -48.59 10.26
N ASP A 184 8.56 -47.41 10.78
CA ASP A 184 9.46 -46.44 10.12
C ASP A 184 10.95 -46.86 10.19
N THR A 185 11.30 -47.82 11.05
CA THR A 185 12.62 -48.47 11.08
C THR A 185 12.61 -49.84 10.41
N HIS A 186 11.48 -50.26 9.83
CA HIS A 186 11.36 -51.54 9.17
C HIS A 186 12.02 -51.49 7.78
N LEU A 187 13.26 -51.99 7.70
CA LEU A 187 13.98 -52.14 6.43
C LEU A 187 13.11 -52.92 5.43
N SER A 188 12.75 -52.28 4.31
CA SER A 188 11.87 -52.84 3.27
C SER A 188 12.40 -54.14 2.64
N LEU A 189 13.70 -54.40 2.83
CA LEU A 189 14.44 -55.52 2.29
C LEU A 189 14.88 -56.49 3.40
N THR A 190 13.94 -56.96 4.23
CA THR A 190 14.19 -57.86 5.37
C THR A 190 14.85 -59.20 4.99
N ASN A 191 14.69 -59.65 3.74
CA ASN A 191 15.26 -60.91 3.22
C ASN A 191 16.45 -60.70 2.27
N SER A 192 16.97 -59.47 2.16
CA SER A 192 18.09 -59.17 1.26
C SER A 192 19.43 -59.66 1.77
N ARG A 193 19.55 -60.01 3.06
CA ARG A 193 20.82 -60.47 3.65
C ARG A 193 21.38 -61.70 2.95
N ASP A 194 20.57 -62.70 2.66
CA ASP A 194 21.04 -63.90 1.95
C ASP A 194 21.31 -63.61 0.48
N HIS A 195 20.56 -62.70 -0.15
CA HIS A 195 20.82 -62.28 -1.53
C HIS A 195 22.12 -61.51 -1.66
N LEU A 196 22.34 -60.51 -0.80
CA LEU A 196 23.55 -59.69 -0.73
C LEU A 196 24.75 -60.54 -0.31
N SER A 197 24.59 -61.42 0.67
CA SER A 197 25.66 -62.36 1.08
C SER A 197 26.01 -63.30 -0.06
N ARG A 198 25.03 -63.80 -0.82
CA ARG A 198 25.25 -64.66 -1.99
C ARG A 198 25.95 -63.92 -3.13
N ILE A 199 25.62 -62.65 -3.37
CA ILE A 199 26.34 -61.81 -4.35
C ILE A 199 27.78 -61.53 -3.89
N LEU A 200 27.99 -61.25 -2.60
CA LEU A 200 29.31 -60.95 -2.03
C LEU A 200 30.20 -62.19 -1.88
N THR A 201 29.63 -63.39 -1.81
CA THR A 201 30.37 -64.67 -1.62
C THR A 201 30.42 -65.55 -2.86
N GLN A 202 29.61 -65.29 -3.90
CA GLN A 202 29.78 -65.95 -5.20
C GLN A 202 31.00 -65.39 -5.92
N SER A 203 31.99 -66.23 -6.17
CA SER A 203 32.95 -66.00 -7.24
C SER A 203 32.17 -65.89 -8.55
N LEU A 204 32.24 -64.72 -9.20
CA LEU A 204 31.61 -64.46 -10.49
C LEU A 204 31.91 -65.62 -11.46
N PRO A 205 30.91 -66.16 -12.18
CA PRO A 205 31.17 -67.13 -13.24
C PRO A 205 32.14 -66.54 -14.27
N PRO A 206 32.96 -67.35 -14.94
CA PRO A 206 33.88 -66.86 -15.96
C PRO A 206 33.08 -66.12 -17.02
N ALA A 207 33.48 -64.86 -17.25
CA ALA A 207 32.73 -63.90 -18.05
C ALA A 207 32.32 -64.49 -19.39
N TRP A 208 31.01 -64.52 -19.68
CA TRP A 208 30.57 -64.56 -21.06
C TRP A 208 30.96 -63.23 -21.70
N SER A 209 31.90 -63.27 -22.66
CA SER A 209 32.17 -62.12 -23.51
C SER A 209 30.99 -61.93 -24.45
N SER A 210 29.98 -61.19 -24.01
CA SER A 210 29.13 -60.47 -24.95
C SER A 210 29.97 -59.32 -25.50
N SER A 211 30.03 -59.17 -26.82
CA SER A 211 30.61 -57.97 -27.42
C SER A 211 29.75 -56.78 -27.01
N PHE A 212 30.33 -55.87 -26.22
CA PHE A 212 29.69 -54.63 -25.84
C PHE A 212 29.50 -53.76 -27.09
N GLU A 213 28.27 -53.72 -27.61
CA GLU A 213 27.88 -52.71 -28.59
C GLU A 213 27.41 -51.46 -27.85
N SER A 214 28.29 -50.45 -27.75
CA SER A 214 27.90 -49.15 -27.20
C SER A 214 26.94 -48.45 -28.15
N ARG A 215 25.64 -48.52 -27.86
CA ARG A 215 24.60 -47.69 -28.51
C ARG A 215 24.14 -46.57 -27.59
N HIS A 216 25.07 -45.91 -26.90
CA HIS A 216 24.73 -44.71 -26.13
C HIS A 216 24.76 -43.46 -27.03
N PRO A 217 23.86 -42.48 -26.81
CA PRO A 217 23.98 -41.17 -27.42
C PRO A 217 25.30 -40.49 -27.01
N ILE A 218 25.78 -39.55 -27.83
CA ILE A 218 27.01 -38.79 -27.55
C ILE A 218 26.80 -37.98 -26.27
N ARG A 219 27.58 -38.29 -25.23
CA ARG A 219 27.60 -37.54 -23.98
C ARG A 219 28.33 -36.22 -24.17
N PHE A 220 27.81 -35.17 -23.55
CA PHE A 220 28.49 -33.86 -23.55
C PHE A 220 29.55 -33.86 -22.45
N THR A 221 30.70 -33.27 -22.77
CA THR A 221 31.89 -33.25 -21.91
C THR A 221 32.37 -31.82 -21.62
N ARG A 222 31.71 -30.82 -22.20
CA ARG A 222 32.00 -29.40 -21.98
C ARG A 222 30.71 -28.62 -21.75
N PHE A 223 30.76 -27.66 -20.83
CA PHE A 223 29.65 -26.76 -20.52
C PHE A 223 29.17 -25.99 -21.76
N SER A 224 30.09 -25.61 -22.65
CA SER A 224 29.79 -24.94 -23.93
C SER A 224 28.90 -25.76 -24.90
N GLN A 225 28.69 -27.05 -24.64
CA GLN A 225 27.77 -27.89 -25.42
C GLN A 225 26.34 -27.83 -24.85
N PHE A 226 26.21 -27.54 -23.56
CA PHE A 226 24.93 -27.35 -22.87
C PHE A 226 24.39 -25.92 -22.99
N ILE A 227 25.28 -24.94 -23.14
CA ILE A 227 24.93 -23.52 -23.30
C ILE A 227 25.37 -23.00 -24.67
N THR A 228 24.46 -22.37 -25.40
CA THR A 228 24.77 -21.58 -26.59
C THR A 228 24.37 -20.13 -26.36
N ALA A 229 24.82 -19.21 -27.21
CA ALA A 229 24.57 -17.78 -27.04
C ALA A 229 23.07 -17.43 -26.87
N ASP A 230 22.17 -18.23 -27.44
CA ASP A 230 20.73 -17.94 -27.46
C ASP A 230 19.85 -18.98 -26.74
N THR A 231 20.36 -20.18 -26.39
CA THR A 231 19.56 -21.27 -25.78
C THR A 231 20.36 -22.23 -24.88
N SER A 232 19.67 -22.87 -23.93
CA SER A 232 20.16 -24.02 -23.14
C SER A 232 19.61 -25.33 -23.70
N ASN A 233 20.50 -26.31 -23.88
CA ASN A 233 20.16 -27.65 -24.37
C ASN A 233 19.84 -28.65 -23.24
N VAL A 234 19.92 -28.25 -21.97
CA VAL A 234 19.73 -29.11 -20.77
C VAL A 234 18.44 -29.93 -20.84
N SER A 235 17.33 -29.32 -21.28
CA SER A 235 16.05 -30.02 -21.40
C SER A 235 16.02 -31.03 -22.55
N SER A 236 16.74 -30.78 -23.64
CA SER A 236 16.77 -31.65 -24.83
C SER A 236 17.64 -32.90 -24.65
N THR A 237 18.69 -32.81 -23.83
CA THR A 237 19.61 -33.92 -23.53
C THR A 237 19.03 -34.93 -22.53
N CYS A 238 18.00 -34.55 -21.77
CA CYS A 238 17.36 -35.41 -20.76
C CYS A 238 16.39 -36.47 -21.31
N ASN A 239 16.07 -36.47 -22.61
CA ASN A 239 15.01 -37.33 -23.19
C ASN A 239 15.29 -38.85 -23.20
N PRO A 240 16.53 -39.35 -23.36
CA PRO A 240 16.80 -40.78 -23.32
C PRO A 240 17.14 -41.33 -21.92
N ASP A 241 17.82 -40.55 -21.08
CA ASP A 241 18.18 -40.89 -19.69
C ASP A 241 18.38 -39.59 -18.89
N PRO A 242 17.40 -39.18 -18.07
CA PRO A 242 17.45 -37.88 -17.39
C PRO A 242 18.50 -37.84 -16.27
N HIS A 243 18.76 -38.95 -15.57
CA HIS A 243 19.75 -38.96 -14.49
C HIS A 243 21.17 -38.84 -15.05
N LEU A 244 21.48 -39.58 -16.11
CA LEU A 244 22.79 -39.52 -16.75
C LEU A 244 23.05 -38.16 -17.38
N ALA A 245 22.05 -37.56 -18.04
CA ALA A 245 22.17 -36.25 -18.66
C ALA A 245 22.40 -35.12 -17.64
N LEU A 246 21.76 -35.20 -16.46
CA LEU A 246 21.98 -34.23 -15.39
C LEU A 246 23.34 -34.43 -14.71
N ALA A 247 23.78 -35.67 -14.52
CA ALA A 247 25.13 -35.96 -14.02
C ALA A 247 26.22 -35.46 -14.99
N ASP A 248 26.02 -35.60 -16.30
CA ASP A 248 26.90 -35.02 -17.32
C ASP A 248 26.94 -33.49 -17.24
N PHE A 249 25.79 -32.87 -17.04
CA PHE A 249 25.68 -31.42 -16.87
C PHE A 249 26.43 -30.94 -15.62
N GLU A 250 26.20 -31.58 -14.47
CA GLU A 250 26.86 -31.28 -13.19
C GLU A 250 28.38 -31.41 -13.30
N ALA A 251 28.87 -32.52 -13.88
CA ALA A 251 30.30 -32.71 -14.12
C ALA A 251 30.89 -31.66 -15.08
N CYS A 252 30.13 -31.21 -16.09
CA CYS A 252 30.56 -30.15 -16.99
C CYS A 252 30.59 -28.78 -16.32
N VAL A 253 29.66 -28.50 -15.42
CA VAL A 253 29.63 -27.27 -14.60
C VAL A 253 30.88 -27.24 -13.71
N GLU A 254 31.13 -28.30 -12.95
CA GLU A 254 32.31 -28.41 -12.07
C GLU A 254 33.63 -28.29 -12.85
N GLY A 255 33.72 -28.95 -14.01
CA GLY A 255 34.99 -29.09 -14.74
C GLY A 255 35.29 -28.00 -15.77
N THR A 256 34.28 -27.37 -16.40
CA THR A 256 34.49 -26.57 -17.63
C THR A 256 33.70 -25.25 -17.70
N LEU A 257 32.94 -24.90 -16.64
CA LEU A 257 32.18 -23.64 -16.59
C LEU A 257 33.09 -22.40 -16.70
N PHE A 258 34.19 -22.38 -15.95
CA PHE A 258 35.11 -21.24 -15.91
C PHE A 258 35.94 -21.06 -17.20
N ASP A 259 36.19 -22.15 -17.93
CA ASP A 259 36.81 -22.10 -19.27
C ASP A 259 35.89 -21.40 -20.26
N TRP A 260 34.59 -21.77 -20.24
CA TRP A 260 33.57 -21.10 -21.04
C TRP A 260 33.44 -19.63 -20.65
N LEU A 261 33.40 -19.33 -19.34
CA LEU A 261 33.30 -17.97 -18.82
C LEU A 261 34.44 -17.05 -19.31
N SER A 262 35.65 -17.59 -19.35
CA SER A 262 36.85 -16.87 -19.82
C SER A 262 36.80 -16.56 -21.33
N ALA A 263 36.09 -17.39 -22.10
CA ALA A 263 35.92 -17.22 -23.55
C ALA A 263 34.76 -16.28 -23.94
N VAL A 264 33.90 -15.88 -23.01
CA VAL A 264 32.76 -14.98 -23.28
C VAL A 264 33.24 -13.59 -23.71
N VAL A 265 32.75 -13.13 -24.86
CA VAL A 265 32.96 -11.77 -25.38
C VAL A 265 31.73 -10.89 -25.13
N ASP A 266 30.54 -11.38 -25.50
CA ASP A 266 29.26 -10.69 -25.27
C ASP A 266 28.69 -11.07 -23.89
N VAL A 267 28.83 -10.14 -22.94
CA VAL A 267 28.41 -10.33 -21.55
C VAL A 267 26.89 -10.39 -21.42
N ASP A 268 26.15 -9.57 -22.17
CA ASP A 268 24.70 -9.47 -22.01
C ASP A 268 24.00 -10.75 -22.49
N SER A 269 24.39 -11.25 -23.66
CA SER A 269 23.87 -12.53 -24.18
C SER A 269 24.27 -13.70 -23.28
N ALA A 270 25.51 -13.71 -22.75
CA ALA A 270 25.96 -14.74 -21.82
C ALA A 270 25.18 -14.75 -20.50
N CYS A 271 24.89 -13.58 -19.92
CA CYS A 271 24.05 -13.46 -18.74
C CYS A 271 22.64 -14.04 -18.98
N LEU A 272 22.01 -13.69 -20.11
CA LEU A 272 20.70 -14.20 -20.49
C LEU A 272 20.69 -15.73 -20.65
N ALA A 273 21.69 -16.27 -21.36
CA ALA A 273 21.84 -17.71 -21.55
C ALA A 273 22.04 -18.45 -20.22
N MET A 274 22.84 -17.88 -19.29
CA MET A 274 23.08 -18.46 -17.97
C MET A 274 21.80 -18.48 -17.12
N ALA A 275 21.04 -17.38 -17.10
CA ALA A 275 19.78 -17.30 -16.36
C ALA A 275 18.76 -18.31 -16.88
N TYR A 276 18.68 -18.47 -18.20
CA TYR A 276 17.86 -19.50 -18.82
C TYR A 276 18.34 -20.92 -18.45
N CYS A 277 19.66 -21.17 -18.45
CA CYS A 277 20.25 -22.45 -18.06
C CYS A 277 19.89 -22.84 -16.62
N MET A 278 20.02 -21.92 -15.66
CA MET A 278 19.63 -22.13 -14.27
C MET A 278 18.15 -22.52 -14.14
N GLN A 279 17.25 -21.84 -14.87
CA GLN A 279 15.83 -22.18 -14.84
C GLN A 279 15.52 -23.54 -15.46
N GLN A 280 16.17 -23.91 -16.57
CA GLN A 280 15.98 -25.23 -17.19
C GLN A 280 16.44 -26.36 -16.27
N TYR A 281 17.59 -26.19 -15.61
CA TYR A 281 18.12 -27.18 -14.67
C TYR A 281 17.24 -27.33 -13.43
N TRP A 282 16.80 -26.23 -12.80
CA TRP A 282 15.83 -26.27 -11.70
C TRP A 282 14.48 -26.91 -12.09
N GLY A 283 14.06 -26.74 -13.34
CA GLY A 283 12.88 -27.39 -13.91
C GLY A 283 12.94 -28.92 -13.90
N LYS A 284 14.11 -29.53 -13.70
CA LYS A 284 14.31 -30.99 -13.64
C LYS A 284 14.37 -31.57 -12.22
N ARG A 285 14.14 -30.76 -11.18
CA ARG A 285 14.21 -31.22 -9.76
C ARG A 285 13.35 -32.44 -9.44
N GLU A 286 12.25 -32.66 -10.16
CA GLU A 286 11.38 -33.85 -10.01
C GLU A 286 12.13 -35.16 -10.29
N VAL A 287 13.17 -35.13 -11.14
CA VAL A 287 14.06 -36.27 -11.39
C VAL A 287 14.80 -36.69 -10.11
N TYR A 288 15.02 -35.77 -9.18
CA TYR A 288 15.73 -36.00 -7.92
C TYR A 288 14.79 -36.21 -6.73
N GLU A 289 13.49 -36.35 -6.97
CA GLU A 289 12.52 -36.61 -5.91
C GLU A 289 12.89 -37.87 -5.12
N GLY A 290 12.93 -37.75 -3.79
CA GLY A 290 13.34 -38.84 -2.89
C GLY A 290 14.86 -39.06 -2.76
N ASN A 291 15.71 -38.36 -3.52
CA ASN A 291 17.17 -38.43 -3.38
C ASN A 291 17.76 -37.10 -2.86
N GLN A 292 18.01 -37.06 -1.55
CA GLN A 292 18.54 -35.87 -0.88
C GLN A 292 19.98 -35.49 -1.31
N GLU A 293 20.77 -36.48 -1.72
CA GLU A 293 22.15 -36.26 -2.20
C GLU A 293 22.12 -35.53 -3.54
N ASN A 294 21.35 -36.03 -4.51
CA ASN A 294 21.21 -35.37 -5.81
C ASN A 294 20.55 -33.99 -5.71
N MET A 295 19.60 -33.82 -4.78
CA MET A 295 19.04 -32.50 -4.48
C MET A 295 20.13 -31.54 -3.94
N SER A 296 21.05 -32.03 -3.11
CA SER A 296 22.16 -31.22 -2.58
C SER A 296 23.13 -30.83 -3.70
N ILE A 297 23.46 -31.76 -4.60
CA ILE A 297 24.28 -31.49 -5.79
C ILE A 297 23.61 -30.44 -6.68
N MET A 298 22.29 -30.51 -6.86
CA MET A 298 21.54 -29.51 -7.62
C MET A 298 21.66 -28.11 -7.04
N TYR A 299 21.54 -27.94 -5.72
CA TYR A 299 21.71 -26.63 -5.09
C TYR A 299 23.14 -26.08 -5.26
N LEU A 300 24.15 -26.93 -5.11
CA LEU A 300 25.55 -26.53 -5.32
C LEU A 300 25.84 -26.16 -6.77
N THR A 301 25.32 -26.95 -7.72
CA THR A 301 25.45 -26.67 -9.17
C THR A 301 24.77 -25.34 -9.52
N LEU A 302 23.58 -25.07 -8.98
CA LEU A 302 22.90 -23.78 -9.17
C LEU A 302 23.67 -22.61 -8.56
N LEU A 303 24.34 -22.82 -7.41
CA LEU A 303 25.21 -21.82 -6.81
C LEU A 303 26.43 -21.52 -7.69
N GLU A 304 27.08 -22.54 -8.27
CA GLU A 304 28.20 -22.35 -9.18
C GLU A 304 27.80 -21.59 -10.45
N LEU A 305 26.64 -21.91 -11.03
CA LEU A 305 26.06 -21.16 -12.14
C LEU A 305 25.77 -19.70 -11.77
N TRP A 306 25.27 -19.46 -10.54
CA TRP A 306 25.07 -18.11 -10.02
C TRP A 306 26.40 -17.37 -9.84
N ILE A 307 27.45 -18.01 -9.31
CA ILE A 307 28.78 -17.40 -9.16
C ILE A 307 29.34 -16.99 -10.54
N ALA A 308 29.21 -17.84 -11.56
CA ALA A 308 29.62 -17.48 -12.91
C ALA A 308 28.79 -16.31 -13.48
N MET A 309 27.50 -16.23 -13.17
CA MET A 309 26.67 -15.09 -13.52
C MET A 309 27.10 -13.81 -12.80
N ASP A 310 27.43 -13.88 -11.52
CA ASP A 310 27.94 -12.75 -10.73
C ASP A 310 29.23 -12.20 -11.34
N GLN A 311 30.15 -13.08 -11.74
CA GLN A 311 31.37 -12.67 -12.45
C GLN A 311 31.10 -12.03 -13.83
N LEU A 312 30.12 -12.53 -14.59
CA LEU A 312 29.68 -11.87 -15.83
C LEU A 312 29.07 -10.49 -15.55
N ALA A 313 28.22 -10.38 -14.54
CA ALA A 313 27.58 -9.13 -14.15
C ALA A 313 28.60 -8.09 -13.73
N LEU A 314 29.65 -8.47 -12.99
CA LEU A 314 30.77 -7.60 -12.63
C LEU A 314 31.58 -7.13 -13.85
N ARG A 315 31.71 -7.96 -14.90
CA ARG A 315 32.34 -7.55 -16.17
C ARG A 315 31.48 -6.54 -16.94
N GLY A 316 30.16 -6.75 -16.96
CA GLY A 316 29.21 -5.86 -17.66
C GLY A 316 28.88 -4.58 -16.90
N CYS A 317 28.96 -4.62 -15.57
CA CYS A 317 28.70 -3.50 -14.68
C CYS A 317 29.70 -3.50 -13.51
N PRO A 318 30.90 -2.91 -13.68
CA PRO A 318 31.94 -2.91 -12.66
C PRO A 318 31.55 -2.26 -11.33
N LEU A 319 30.56 -1.35 -11.35
CA LEU A 319 30.03 -0.68 -10.16
C LEU A 319 29.42 -1.66 -9.15
N LEU A 320 28.97 -2.85 -9.59
CA LEU A 320 28.44 -3.89 -8.70
C LEU A 320 29.48 -4.39 -7.69
N HIS A 321 30.78 -4.24 -7.97
CA HIS A 321 31.85 -4.67 -7.05
C HIS A 321 31.77 -3.98 -5.67
N ASP A 322 31.18 -2.79 -5.60
CA ASP A 322 31.06 -2.02 -4.36
C ASP A 322 29.88 -2.50 -3.48
N TYR A 323 29.02 -3.38 -3.99
CA TYR A 323 27.79 -3.81 -3.32
C TYR A 323 27.85 -5.28 -2.88
N SER A 324 26.88 -5.66 -2.07
CA SER A 324 26.71 -7.03 -1.58
C SER A 324 26.39 -7.99 -2.74
N PRO A 325 26.94 -9.22 -2.73
CA PRO A 325 26.50 -10.30 -3.62
C PRO A 325 25.10 -10.84 -3.28
N GLU A 326 24.48 -10.37 -2.20
CA GLU A 326 23.13 -10.71 -1.73
C GLU A 326 22.90 -12.14 -1.26
N ILE A 327 23.78 -13.09 -1.61
CA ILE A 327 23.74 -14.46 -1.08
C ILE A 327 24.23 -14.45 0.38
N PRO A 328 23.36 -14.82 1.35
CA PRO A 328 23.76 -14.86 2.75
C PRO A 328 24.78 -16.00 2.97
N PRO A 329 25.86 -15.77 3.75
CA PRO A 329 26.86 -16.80 4.01
C PRO A 329 26.29 -18.03 4.73
N HIS A 330 25.19 -17.85 5.47
CA HIS A 330 24.51 -18.90 6.21
C HIS A 330 23.49 -19.71 5.38
N LEU A 331 23.24 -19.34 4.12
CA LEU A 331 22.26 -20.03 3.26
C LEU A 331 22.54 -21.54 3.14
N PHE A 332 23.82 -21.90 3.22
CA PHE A 332 24.30 -23.28 3.11
C PHE A 332 24.88 -23.85 4.41
N GLU A 333 24.68 -23.19 5.56
CA GLU A 333 25.16 -23.72 6.87
C GLU A 333 24.53 -25.06 7.25
N ARG A 334 23.38 -25.40 6.66
CA ARG A 334 22.73 -26.72 6.81
C ARG A 334 23.27 -27.79 5.86
N LEU A 335 24.06 -27.40 4.85
CA LEU A 335 24.87 -28.35 4.10
C LEU A 335 26.08 -28.66 4.99
N LEU A 336 26.37 -29.95 5.18
CA LEU A 336 27.42 -30.46 6.08
C LEU A 336 28.84 -30.11 5.58
N LEU A 337 29.18 -28.83 5.52
CA LEU A 337 30.47 -28.35 5.04
C LEU A 337 31.24 -27.61 6.15
N PRO A 338 32.45 -28.08 6.51
CA PRO A 338 33.23 -27.48 7.58
C PRO A 338 34.09 -26.34 7.01
N LYS A 339 33.66 -25.08 7.17
CA LYS A 339 34.53 -23.89 7.23
C LYS A 339 33.74 -22.61 7.51
N PRO A 340 34.21 -21.74 8.42
CA PRO A 340 33.63 -20.42 8.60
C PRO A 340 34.20 -19.43 7.57
N THR A 341 33.35 -18.58 6.99
CA THR A 341 33.80 -17.42 6.19
C THR A 341 33.25 -16.14 6.80
N SER A 342 34.12 -15.12 6.84
CA SER A 342 33.89 -13.82 7.47
C SER A 342 33.13 -12.90 6.51
N SER A 343 32.02 -12.30 6.94
CA SER A 343 31.26 -11.32 6.16
C SER A 343 31.75 -9.89 6.43
N PHE A 344 32.24 -9.22 5.39
CA PHE A 344 32.31 -7.76 5.37
C PHE A 344 30.95 -7.25 4.87
N ALA A 345 30.27 -6.42 5.68
CA ALA A 345 28.95 -5.90 5.37
C ALA A 345 29.04 -4.83 4.27
N LYS A 346 28.91 -5.25 3.00
CA LYS A 346 28.64 -4.34 1.88
C LYS A 346 27.15 -4.00 1.83
N ARG A 347 26.80 -2.83 1.29
CA ARG A 347 25.41 -2.39 1.14
C ARG A 347 24.69 -3.26 0.10
N SER A 348 23.43 -3.60 0.39
CA SER A 348 22.58 -4.35 -0.53
C SER A 348 22.06 -3.45 -1.67
N VAL A 349 22.02 -4.00 -2.88
CA VAL A 349 21.39 -3.37 -4.06
C VAL A 349 19.86 -3.45 -3.98
N PHE A 350 19.30 -4.35 -3.16
CA PHE A 350 17.87 -4.48 -2.91
C PHE A 350 17.36 -3.59 -1.76
N SER A 351 18.12 -2.58 -1.37
CA SER A 351 17.70 -1.63 -0.33
C SER A 351 16.55 -0.75 -0.82
N ASP A 352 15.53 -0.57 0.04
CA ASP A 352 14.41 0.34 -0.22
C ASP A 352 14.80 1.83 -0.10
N GLU A 353 15.97 2.15 0.46
CA GLU A 353 16.44 3.52 0.67
C GLU A 353 17.10 4.08 -0.61
N VAL A 354 16.61 5.24 -1.05
CA VAL A 354 17.16 5.99 -2.19
C VAL A 354 17.97 7.17 -1.67
N ASP A 355 19.29 7.08 -1.81
CA ASP A 355 20.26 8.11 -1.48
C ASP A 355 21.37 8.18 -2.55
N HIS A 356 22.40 9.00 -2.32
CA HIS A 356 23.51 9.16 -3.25
C HIS A 356 24.39 7.90 -3.41
N ASP A 357 24.33 6.97 -2.46
CA ASP A 357 25.06 5.70 -2.47
C ASP A 357 24.22 4.53 -3.00
N THR A 358 22.97 4.76 -3.41
CA THR A 358 22.15 3.78 -4.10
C THR A 358 22.77 3.43 -5.46
N PHE A 359 22.81 2.14 -5.79
CA PHE A 359 23.43 1.62 -7.03
C PHE A 359 22.95 2.36 -8.30
N THR A 360 21.64 2.50 -8.46
CA THR A 360 21.03 3.13 -9.64
C THR A 360 21.38 4.61 -9.74
N VAL A 361 21.44 5.34 -8.61
CA VAL A 361 21.86 6.74 -8.55
C VAL A 361 23.34 6.89 -8.93
N ARG A 362 24.21 6.05 -8.38
CA ARG A 362 25.64 6.04 -8.75
C ARG A 362 25.86 5.63 -10.21
N PHE A 363 25.07 4.69 -10.72
CA PHE A 363 25.11 4.29 -12.13
C PHE A 363 24.63 5.40 -13.06
N PHE A 364 23.57 6.10 -12.69
CA PHE A 364 23.07 7.26 -13.43
C PHE A 364 24.15 8.35 -13.58
N ALA A 365 24.87 8.65 -12.49
CA ALA A 365 25.92 9.66 -12.47
C ALA A 365 27.07 9.36 -13.46
N THR A 366 27.33 8.09 -13.76
CA THR A 366 28.37 7.68 -14.73
C THR A 366 27.85 7.46 -16.15
N SER A 367 26.52 7.51 -16.36
CA SER A 367 25.90 7.17 -17.64
C SER A 367 25.27 8.37 -18.35
N GLU A 368 25.99 8.91 -19.33
CA GLU A 368 25.50 10.02 -20.17
C GLU A 368 24.20 9.64 -20.91
N LYS A 369 24.04 8.37 -21.32
CA LYS A 369 22.83 7.86 -21.97
C LYS A 369 21.58 8.08 -21.13
N HIS A 370 21.66 7.81 -19.83
CA HIS A 370 20.54 7.94 -18.89
C HIS A 370 20.28 9.41 -18.53
N GLN A 371 21.33 10.22 -18.40
CA GLN A 371 21.20 11.67 -18.23
C GLN A 371 20.49 12.33 -19.41
N GLN A 372 20.86 11.96 -20.64
CA GLN A 372 20.16 12.41 -21.84
C GLN A 372 18.72 11.89 -21.91
N LEU A 373 18.44 10.68 -21.39
CA LEU A 373 17.08 10.14 -21.34
C LEU A 373 16.19 10.98 -20.42
N GLU A 374 16.67 11.32 -19.21
CA GLU A 374 15.97 12.19 -18.25
C GLU A 374 15.63 13.54 -18.88
N ILE A 375 16.63 14.22 -19.48
CA ILE A 375 16.44 15.51 -20.16
C ILE A 375 15.38 15.40 -21.27
N ARG A 376 15.45 14.35 -22.11
CA ARG A 376 14.46 14.16 -23.19
C ARG A 376 13.04 13.98 -22.64
N VAL A 377 12.88 13.27 -21.52
CA VAL A 377 11.58 13.07 -20.88
C VAL A 377 11.05 14.41 -20.37
N GLU A 378 11.88 15.20 -19.68
CA GLU A 378 11.50 16.50 -19.13
C GLU A 378 11.15 17.52 -20.22
N GLU A 379 11.92 17.59 -21.31
CA GLU A 379 11.62 18.50 -22.42
C GLU A 379 10.29 18.17 -23.10
N GLN A 380 10.00 16.89 -23.32
CA GLN A 380 8.72 16.46 -23.90
C GLN A 380 7.57 16.70 -22.93
N ALA A 381 7.79 16.48 -21.63
CA ALA A 381 6.84 16.76 -20.58
C ALA A 381 6.49 18.27 -20.52
N ALA A 382 7.49 19.14 -20.56
CA ALA A 382 7.30 20.60 -20.57
C ALA A 382 6.46 21.05 -21.77
N ARG A 383 6.72 20.53 -22.98
CA ARG A 383 5.92 20.83 -24.17
C ARG A 383 4.48 20.33 -24.03
N ALA A 384 4.28 19.13 -23.50
CA ALA A 384 2.96 18.55 -23.28
C ALA A 384 2.14 19.33 -22.22
N LYS A 385 2.81 19.78 -21.15
CA LYS A 385 2.22 20.65 -20.12
C LYS A 385 1.76 21.98 -20.71
N GLU A 386 2.57 22.60 -21.57
CA GLU A 386 2.21 23.84 -22.25
C GLU A 386 1.00 23.67 -23.17
N ASN A 387 0.99 22.62 -24.00
CA ASN A 387 -0.15 22.31 -24.87
C ASN A 387 -1.43 22.08 -24.05
N LYS A 388 -1.33 21.45 -22.88
CA LYS A 388 -2.47 21.25 -21.98
C LYS A 388 -2.97 22.56 -21.39
N ARG A 389 -2.07 23.50 -21.06
CA ARG A 389 -2.44 24.85 -20.58
C ARG A 389 -3.25 25.61 -21.64
N VAL A 390 -2.82 25.55 -22.90
CA VAL A 390 -3.58 26.13 -24.02
C VAL A 390 -4.96 25.47 -24.17
N GLU A 391 -5.04 24.13 -24.15
CA GLU A 391 -6.32 23.39 -24.21
C GLU A 391 -7.28 23.81 -23.08
N LEU A 392 -6.78 24.01 -21.87
CA LEU A 392 -7.56 24.47 -20.72
C LEU A 392 -8.13 25.88 -20.95
N GLY A 393 -7.29 26.80 -21.44
CA GLY A 393 -7.70 28.16 -21.78
C GLY A 393 -8.85 28.18 -22.80
N GLU A 394 -8.71 27.42 -23.89
CA GLU A 394 -9.73 27.30 -24.93
C GLU A 394 -11.05 26.73 -24.39
N LYS A 395 -10.99 25.68 -23.56
CA LYS A 395 -12.19 25.07 -22.98
C LYS A 395 -12.88 25.97 -21.96
N ASN A 396 -12.13 26.67 -21.11
CA ASN A 396 -12.67 27.66 -20.18
C ASN A 396 -13.35 28.82 -20.93
N GLN A 397 -12.74 29.31 -22.01
CA GLN A 397 -13.35 30.34 -22.86
C GLN A 397 -14.64 29.83 -23.52
N LYS A 398 -14.64 28.59 -24.05
CA LYS A 398 -15.85 27.99 -24.62
C LYS A 398 -16.96 27.84 -23.57
N HIS A 399 -16.62 27.48 -22.34
CA HIS A 399 -17.59 27.41 -21.24
C HIS A 399 -18.21 28.78 -20.96
N GLN A 400 -17.41 29.84 -20.87
CA GLN A 400 -17.91 31.22 -20.70
C GLN A 400 -18.84 31.63 -21.84
N GLN A 401 -18.49 31.32 -23.09
CA GLN A 401 -19.33 31.60 -24.27
C GLN A 401 -20.68 30.86 -24.18
N LEU A 402 -20.67 29.56 -23.87
CA LEU A 402 -21.89 28.77 -23.73
C LEU A 402 -22.78 29.25 -22.58
N THR A 403 -22.19 29.71 -21.47
CA THR A 403 -22.92 30.33 -20.36
C THR A 403 -23.61 31.62 -20.82
N ALA A 404 -22.89 32.54 -21.46
CA ALA A 404 -23.46 33.78 -21.97
C ALA A 404 -24.59 33.53 -23.00
N GLU A 405 -24.40 32.56 -23.90
CA GLU A 405 -25.44 32.15 -24.85
C GLU A 405 -26.68 31.57 -24.14
N ALA A 406 -26.50 30.69 -23.15
CA ALA A 406 -27.61 30.10 -22.41
C ALA A 406 -28.39 31.14 -21.58
N ASP A 407 -27.69 32.12 -21.01
CA ASP A 407 -28.27 33.20 -20.22
C ASP A 407 -29.08 34.18 -21.08
N SER A 408 -28.67 34.39 -22.33
CA SER A 408 -29.41 35.19 -23.32
C SER A 408 -30.66 34.49 -23.90
N MET A 409 -30.87 33.21 -23.58
CA MET A 409 -32.00 32.41 -24.09
C MET A 409 -33.05 32.13 -23.02
N SER A 410 -34.28 31.88 -23.47
CA SER A 410 -35.38 31.39 -22.62
C SER A 410 -35.75 29.95 -22.97
N HIS A 411 -36.26 29.19 -21.99
CA HIS A 411 -36.76 27.84 -22.26
C HIS A 411 -38.03 27.90 -23.13
N SER A 412 -38.12 27.00 -24.10
CA SER A 412 -39.29 26.88 -24.97
C SER A 412 -40.31 25.92 -24.37
N TYR A 413 -41.51 26.41 -24.07
CA TYR A 413 -42.64 25.61 -23.62
C TYR A 413 -43.67 25.49 -24.74
N LYS A 414 -44.19 24.27 -24.95
CA LYS A 414 -45.31 24.04 -25.88
C LYS A 414 -46.46 23.35 -25.13
N PRO A 415 -47.72 23.79 -25.33
CA PRO A 415 -48.86 23.10 -24.75
C PRO A 415 -48.93 21.67 -25.29
N ASN A 416 -49.22 20.72 -24.40
CA ASN A 416 -49.57 19.36 -24.77
C ASN A 416 -51.07 19.27 -25.11
N ASP A 417 -51.54 18.09 -25.51
CA ASP A 417 -52.93 17.84 -25.90
C ASP A 417 -53.96 18.08 -24.77
N HIS A 418 -53.48 18.32 -23.53
CA HIS A 418 -54.28 18.62 -22.35
C HIS A 418 -54.19 20.10 -21.93
N GLY A 419 -53.61 20.96 -22.78
CA GLY A 419 -53.45 22.40 -22.51
C GLY A 419 -52.36 22.74 -21.49
N GLN A 420 -51.56 21.77 -21.03
CA GLN A 420 -50.47 22.00 -20.07
C GLN A 420 -49.16 22.32 -20.81
N ASN A 421 -48.46 23.36 -20.36
CA ASN A 421 -47.16 23.75 -20.91
C ASN A 421 -46.10 22.69 -20.60
N THR A 422 -45.66 21.96 -21.62
CA THR A 422 -44.63 20.93 -21.51
C THR A 422 -43.29 21.41 -22.07
N HIS A 423 -42.22 21.20 -21.31
CA HIS A 423 -40.86 21.54 -21.70
C HIS A 423 -40.16 20.34 -22.34
N LYS A 424 -39.91 20.40 -23.66
CA LYS A 424 -39.17 19.36 -24.39
C LYS A 424 -37.67 19.65 -24.33
N ARG A 425 -36.99 19.24 -23.25
CA ARG A 425 -35.53 19.44 -23.01
C ARG A 425 -34.60 19.07 -24.18
N LYS A 426 -34.97 18.11 -25.04
CA LYS A 426 -34.16 17.74 -26.23
C LYS A 426 -34.28 18.72 -27.41
N LYS A 427 -35.38 19.47 -27.48
CA LYS A 427 -35.69 20.43 -28.55
C LYS A 427 -35.52 21.89 -28.12
N CYS A 428 -35.23 22.15 -26.84
CA CYS A 428 -34.96 23.48 -26.32
C CYS A 428 -33.50 23.87 -26.59
N SER A 429 -33.29 25.01 -27.26
CA SER A 429 -31.95 25.53 -27.57
C SER A 429 -31.15 25.84 -26.30
N LYS A 430 -31.77 26.44 -25.28
CA LYS A 430 -31.14 26.69 -23.98
C LYS A 430 -30.65 25.40 -23.32
N CYS A 431 -31.50 24.39 -23.19
CA CYS A 431 -31.09 23.09 -22.64
C CYS A 431 -30.06 22.34 -23.47
N LYS A 432 -29.97 22.63 -24.78
CA LYS A 432 -28.89 22.09 -25.62
C LYS A 432 -27.55 22.74 -25.25
N ARG A 433 -27.54 24.07 -25.05
CA ARG A 433 -26.34 24.82 -24.67
C ARG A 433 -25.88 24.54 -23.24
N GLU A 434 -26.81 24.47 -22.28
CA GLU A 434 -26.54 24.02 -20.91
C GLU A 434 -25.94 22.62 -20.90
N ARG A 435 -26.51 21.68 -21.66
CA ARG A 435 -25.94 20.33 -21.76
C ARG A 435 -24.58 20.30 -22.43
N GLU A 436 -24.35 21.15 -23.44
CA GLU A 436 -23.03 21.26 -24.06
C GLU A 436 -21.99 21.81 -23.07
N ARG A 437 -22.38 22.81 -22.28
CA ARG A 437 -21.58 23.40 -21.20
C ARG A 437 -21.25 22.37 -20.12
N ASP A 438 -22.26 21.70 -19.56
CA ASP A 438 -22.12 20.75 -18.46
C ASP A 438 -21.33 19.48 -18.85
N ASN A 439 -21.27 19.18 -20.15
CA ASN A 439 -20.48 18.08 -20.69
C ASN A 439 -19.05 18.46 -21.04
N LEU A 440 -18.65 19.73 -20.93
CA LEU A 440 -17.25 20.12 -21.13
C LEU A 440 -16.38 19.51 -20.03
N LYS A 441 -15.46 18.67 -20.46
CA LYS A 441 -14.47 18.02 -19.59
C LYS A 441 -13.08 18.14 -20.21
N ILE A 442 -12.07 18.15 -19.35
CA ILE A 442 -10.66 18.11 -19.74
C ILE A 442 -9.96 16.94 -19.03
N ASN A 443 -9.08 16.27 -19.75
CA ASN A 443 -8.25 15.23 -19.17
C ASN A 443 -7.10 15.88 -18.40
N VAL A 444 -6.87 15.41 -17.18
CA VAL A 444 -5.71 15.79 -16.37
C VAL A 444 -4.41 15.44 -17.10
N TYR A 445 -3.43 16.32 -16.99
CA TYR A 445 -2.05 16.07 -17.33
C TYR A 445 -1.27 15.78 -16.05
N GLU A 446 -0.53 14.68 -16.03
CA GLU A 446 0.32 14.26 -14.93
C GLU A 446 1.78 14.36 -15.38
N TRP A 447 2.63 15.03 -14.59
CA TRP A 447 4.06 15.10 -14.87
C TRP A 447 4.68 13.69 -14.79
N PRO A 448 5.57 13.28 -15.72
CA PRO A 448 5.98 11.88 -15.84
C PRO A 448 7.02 11.41 -14.81
N LEU A 449 7.85 12.30 -14.27
CA LEU A 449 8.96 11.93 -13.36
C LEU A 449 8.67 12.37 -11.91
N PRO A 450 9.11 11.62 -10.89
CA PRO A 450 9.00 12.04 -9.49
C PRO A 450 9.63 13.41 -9.24
N GLN A 451 9.12 14.16 -8.25
CA GLN A 451 9.72 15.45 -7.87
C GLN A 451 11.09 15.30 -7.19
N ASN A 452 11.31 14.18 -6.51
CA ASN A 452 12.61 13.87 -5.92
C ASN A 452 13.62 13.54 -7.03
N THR A 453 14.68 14.35 -7.12
CA THR A 453 15.73 14.20 -8.14
C THR A 453 16.41 12.83 -8.12
N LEU A 454 16.74 12.29 -6.93
CA LEU A 454 17.36 10.97 -6.85
C LEU A 454 16.41 9.88 -7.35
N MET A 455 15.13 9.98 -7.01
CA MET A 455 14.12 9.04 -7.48
C MET A 455 13.90 9.15 -9.01
N ALA A 456 13.93 10.35 -9.57
CA ALA A 456 13.87 10.55 -11.02
C ALA A 456 15.06 9.88 -11.73
N GLN A 457 16.26 9.95 -11.15
CA GLN A 457 17.44 9.23 -11.65
C GLN A 457 17.28 7.72 -11.59
N VAL A 458 16.73 7.18 -10.50
CA VAL A 458 16.39 5.74 -10.41
C VAL A 458 15.42 5.35 -11.50
N VAL A 459 14.34 6.11 -11.70
CA VAL A 459 13.35 5.86 -12.76
C VAL A 459 14.00 5.89 -14.14
N ALA A 460 14.87 6.87 -14.42
CA ALA A 460 15.58 6.96 -15.68
C ALA A 460 16.43 5.72 -15.97
N VAL A 461 17.15 5.19 -14.96
CA VAL A 461 17.91 3.94 -15.09
C VAL A 461 17.01 2.74 -15.28
N GLU A 462 15.88 2.64 -14.57
CA GLU A 462 14.96 1.50 -14.71
C GLU A 462 14.24 1.45 -16.07
N LEU A 463 14.04 2.60 -16.74
CA LEU A 463 13.48 2.65 -18.10
C LEU A 463 14.42 2.02 -19.15
N ASP A 464 15.73 1.98 -18.88
CA ASP A 464 16.77 1.48 -19.78
C ASP A 464 17.82 0.67 -18.97
N CYS A 465 17.30 -0.23 -18.11
CA CYS A 465 18.11 -0.95 -17.14
C CYS A 465 19.20 -1.79 -17.83
N PRO A 466 20.48 -1.68 -17.41
CA PRO A 466 21.57 -2.46 -18.01
C PRO A 466 21.29 -3.95 -17.96
N THR A 467 21.40 -4.64 -19.10
CA THR A 467 20.97 -6.04 -19.25
C THR A 467 21.67 -6.98 -18.27
N ALA A 468 23.01 -6.95 -18.21
CA ALA A 468 23.77 -7.76 -17.24
C ALA A 468 23.31 -7.56 -15.79
N TYR A 469 23.06 -6.31 -15.37
CA TYR A 469 22.57 -5.99 -14.02
C TYR A 469 21.14 -6.51 -13.80
N ASN A 470 20.24 -6.27 -14.76
CA ASN A 470 18.84 -6.69 -14.67
C ASN A 470 18.69 -8.22 -14.60
N VAL A 471 19.50 -8.94 -15.39
CA VAL A 471 19.53 -10.41 -15.37
C VAL A 471 20.09 -10.92 -14.06
N TRP A 472 21.21 -10.35 -13.59
CA TRP A 472 21.83 -10.70 -12.32
C TRP A 472 20.88 -10.52 -11.14
N ARG A 473 20.23 -9.36 -10.99
CA ARG A 473 19.28 -9.13 -9.87
C ARG A 473 18.09 -10.09 -9.93
N THR A 474 17.60 -10.39 -11.14
CA THR A 474 16.48 -11.31 -11.36
C THR A 474 16.88 -12.74 -10.99
N ALA A 475 18.05 -13.20 -11.41
CA ALA A 475 18.55 -14.54 -11.11
C ALA A 475 18.86 -14.70 -9.62
N THR A 476 19.44 -13.66 -8.99
CA THR A 476 19.70 -13.63 -7.54
C THR A 476 18.42 -13.75 -6.74
N TYR A 477 17.40 -12.94 -7.07
CA TYR A 477 16.08 -13.07 -6.45
C TYR A 477 15.47 -14.46 -6.70
N THR A 478 15.56 -14.97 -7.94
CA THR A 478 15.04 -16.31 -8.28
C THR A 478 15.73 -17.40 -7.47
N PHE A 479 17.04 -17.34 -7.31
CA PHE A 479 17.82 -18.29 -6.53
C PHE A 479 17.38 -18.30 -5.07
N LEU A 480 17.36 -17.12 -4.43
CA LEU A 480 17.00 -16.99 -3.02
C LEU A 480 15.52 -17.33 -2.76
N HIS A 481 14.61 -16.77 -3.57
CA HIS A 481 13.17 -16.85 -3.33
C HIS A 481 12.52 -18.11 -3.93
N ASP A 482 12.94 -18.56 -5.12
CA ASP A 482 12.27 -19.69 -5.78
C ASP A 482 12.95 -21.03 -5.56
N PHE A 483 14.28 -21.04 -5.44
CA PHE A 483 15.03 -22.28 -5.28
C PHE A 483 15.23 -22.60 -3.80
N CYS A 484 15.64 -21.62 -3.02
CA CYS A 484 16.01 -21.84 -1.62
C CYS A 484 14.88 -21.64 -0.59
N THR A 485 13.68 -21.20 -0.99
CA THR A 485 12.54 -21.01 -0.07
C THR A 485 11.47 -22.08 -0.24
N SER A 486 11.03 -22.70 0.88
CA SER A 486 9.98 -23.73 0.88
C SER A 486 8.65 -23.22 0.32
N ASP A 487 7.95 -24.07 -0.44
CA ASP A 487 6.64 -23.75 -1.03
C ASP A 487 5.60 -23.30 0.01
N LEU A 488 5.65 -23.81 1.24
CA LEU A 488 4.74 -23.38 2.32
C LEU A 488 4.97 -21.93 2.75
N LEU A 489 6.22 -21.47 2.74
CA LEU A 489 6.57 -20.07 3.04
C LEU A 489 6.28 -19.16 1.85
N ARG A 490 6.43 -19.65 0.61
CA ARG A 490 6.03 -18.92 -0.61
C ARG A 490 4.52 -18.73 -0.71
N LEU A 491 3.73 -19.67 -0.17
CA LEU A 491 2.27 -19.61 -0.11
C LEU A 491 1.73 -18.69 1.01
N ALA A 492 2.57 -18.24 1.95
CA ALA A 492 2.21 -17.23 2.94
C ALA A 492 2.02 -15.88 2.20
N LYS A 493 0.80 -15.63 1.75
CA LYS A 493 0.40 -14.46 0.94
C LYS A 493 0.56 -13.15 1.72
N ASN A 494 1.76 -12.58 1.72
CA ASN A 494 1.93 -11.14 1.87
C ASN A 494 1.81 -10.51 0.48
N SER A 495 0.60 -10.44 -0.07
CA SER A 495 0.40 -9.79 -1.37
C SER A 495 0.28 -8.28 -1.20
N ALA A 496 1.37 -7.57 -1.46
CA ALA A 496 1.28 -6.16 -1.80
C ALA A 496 0.55 -6.05 -3.15
N LYS A 497 -0.47 -5.20 -3.22
CA LYS A 497 -1.18 -4.86 -4.47
C LYS A 497 -0.79 -3.43 -4.86
N PRO A 498 0.36 -3.22 -5.50
CA PRO A 498 0.74 -1.90 -5.94
C PRO A 498 -0.30 -1.34 -6.92
N SER A 499 -0.55 -0.05 -6.83
CA SER A 499 -1.58 0.61 -7.64
C SER A 499 -1.16 0.83 -9.08
N THR A 500 0.14 1.02 -9.34
CA THR A 500 0.66 1.24 -10.69
C THR A 500 2.10 0.74 -10.78
N LEU A 501 2.37 -0.19 -11.68
CA LEU A 501 3.73 -0.60 -12.05
C LEU A 501 4.32 0.43 -13.03
N LEU A 502 5.63 0.65 -12.96
CA LEU A 502 6.32 1.57 -13.87
C LEU A 502 6.10 1.18 -15.35
N GLU A 503 6.16 -0.12 -15.65
CA GLU A 503 5.92 -0.68 -16.99
C GLU A 503 4.52 -0.37 -17.53
N GLU A 504 3.55 -0.12 -16.65
CA GLU A 504 2.19 0.20 -17.01
C GLU A 504 1.86 1.70 -16.91
N TYR A 505 2.84 2.55 -16.58
CA TYR A 505 2.63 3.98 -16.38
C TYR A 505 2.60 4.72 -17.73
N PRO A 506 1.43 5.21 -18.19
CA PRO A 506 1.27 5.62 -19.59
C PRO A 506 2.22 6.71 -20.06
N ALA A 507 2.62 7.62 -19.16
CA ALA A 507 3.50 8.73 -19.50
C ALA A 507 4.94 8.31 -19.77
N LEU A 508 5.37 7.14 -19.28
CA LEU A 508 6.74 6.65 -19.44
C LEU A 508 6.89 5.44 -20.38
N ILE A 509 5.80 4.77 -20.76
CA ILE A 509 5.79 3.66 -21.73
C ILE A 509 6.63 3.93 -22.99
N PRO A 510 6.60 5.14 -23.62
CA PRO A 510 7.36 5.40 -24.84
C PRO A 510 8.88 5.33 -24.67
N TYR A 511 9.39 5.45 -23.44
CA TYR A 511 10.82 5.54 -23.14
C TYR A 511 11.46 4.20 -22.74
N PHE A 512 10.65 3.15 -22.56
CA PHE A 512 11.15 1.84 -22.17
C PHE A 512 11.97 1.15 -23.29
N VAL A 513 13.20 0.77 -22.94
CA VAL A 513 14.09 -0.03 -23.79
C VAL A 513 13.95 -1.52 -23.43
N HIS A 514 14.03 -2.40 -24.44
CA HIS A 514 13.84 -3.84 -24.26
C HIS A 514 15.07 -4.48 -23.57
N PRO A 515 14.88 -5.56 -22.77
CA PRO A 515 13.63 -6.31 -22.58
C PRO A 515 12.68 -5.68 -21.54
N ARG A 516 11.41 -5.48 -21.95
CA ARG A 516 10.33 -4.79 -21.21
C ARG A 516 9.79 -5.54 -19.97
N ARG A 517 10.37 -6.66 -19.57
CA ARG A 517 9.87 -7.47 -18.45
C ARG A 517 11.02 -7.90 -17.56
N ALA A 518 11.34 -7.04 -16.62
CA ALA A 518 12.16 -7.42 -15.49
C ALA A 518 11.24 -8.09 -14.45
N ARG A 519 11.69 -9.19 -13.83
CA ARG A 519 10.94 -9.80 -12.73
C ARG A 519 10.83 -8.85 -11.52
N ILE A 520 11.81 -7.97 -11.40
CA ILE A 520 11.95 -6.97 -10.35
C ILE A 520 11.84 -5.61 -11.03
N GLY A 521 10.94 -4.76 -10.54
CA GLY A 521 10.71 -3.44 -11.11
C GLY A 521 10.05 -2.50 -10.12
N LEU A 522 10.00 -1.22 -10.48
CA LEU A 522 9.41 -0.17 -9.64
C LEU A 522 7.89 -0.21 -9.68
N ALA A 523 7.28 0.03 -8.52
CA ALA A 523 5.84 0.03 -8.35
C ALA A 523 5.42 1.12 -7.36
N SER A 524 4.37 1.86 -7.71
CA SER A 524 3.82 2.95 -6.93
C SER A 524 2.59 2.50 -6.13
N GLU A 525 2.54 2.87 -4.85
CA GLU A 525 1.39 2.70 -3.97
C GLU A 525 0.20 3.60 -4.36
N PRO A 526 0.37 4.90 -4.66
CA PRO A 526 -0.71 5.72 -5.20
C PRO A 526 -1.04 5.39 -6.66
N LYS A 527 -2.35 5.38 -6.98
CA LYS A 527 -2.86 5.24 -8.37
C LYS A 527 -2.57 6.51 -9.17
N SER A 528 -1.98 6.35 -10.35
CA SER A 528 -1.86 7.42 -11.36
C SER A 528 -3.18 8.15 -11.56
N PHE A 529 -3.14 9.48 -11.70
CA PHE A 529 -4.31 10.28 -12.01
C PHE A 529 -4.95 9.84 -13.31
N LEU A 530 -4.13 9.46 -14.30
CA LEU A 530 -4.54 8.93 -15.60
C LEU A 530 -5.38 7.64 -15.49
N LYS A 531 -5.16 6.85 -14.44
CA LYS A 531 -5.89 5.59 -14.14
C LYS A 531 -6.96 5.76 -13.06
N SER A 532 -7.06 6.91 -12.42
CA SER A 532 -8.02 7.17 -11.33
C SER A 532 -9.33 7.80 -11.82
N HIS A 533 -10.33 7.88 -10.93
CA HIS A 533 -11.59 8.59 -11.20
C HIS A 533 -11.41 10.10 -11.39
N TYR A 534 -10.26 10.66 -10.99
CA TYR A 534 -9.91 12.07 -11.18
C TYR A 534 -9.37 12.39 -12.58
N LYS A 535 -9.26 11.42 -13.50
CA LYS A 535 -8.66 11.62 -14.84
C LYS A 535 -9.35 12.70 -15.69
N ASN A 536 -10.63 12.97 -15.43
CA ASN A 536 -11.45 13.93 -16.16
C ASN A 536 -11.98 14.99 -15.18
N VAL A 537 -11.65 16.25 -15.42
CA VAL A 537 -12.12 17.39 -14.64
C VAL A 537 -13.19 18.14 -15.42
N SER A 538 -14.26 18.55 -14.75
CA SER A 538 -15.32 19.38 -15.33
C SER A 538 -14.83 20.81 -15.53
N ILE A 539 -15.28 21.45 -16.61
CA ILE A 539 -14.99 22.85 -16.91
C ILE A 539 -16.14 23.73 -16.36
N PRO A 540 -15.86 24.90 -15.75
CA PRO A 540 -14.59 25.60 -15.72
C PRO A 540 -13.64 25.05 -14.66
N SER A 541 -12.34 25.10 -14.93
CA SER A 541 -11.31 24.54 -14.05
C SER A 541 -10.06 25.42 -14.03
N THR A 542 -9.23 25.30 -13.00
CA THR A 542 -7.97 26.04 -12.86
C THR A 542 -6.77 25.19 -13.27
N GLU A 543 -5.63 25.83 -13.56
CA GLU A 543 -4.41 25.12 -13.95
C GLU A 543 -3.99 24.07 -12.91
N GLY A 544 -4.03 24.38 -11.61
CA GLY A 544 -3.65 23.44 -10.55
C GLY A 544 -4.59 22.24 -10.36
N GLN A 545 -5.77 22.23 -10.99
CA GLN A 545 -6.67 21.08 -10.99
C GLN A 545 -6.45 20.16 -12.21
N VAL A 546 -5.81 20.66 -13.26
CA VAL A 546 -5.62 19.96 -14.54
C VAL A 546 -4.17 19.57 -14.76
N LEU A 547 -3.22 20.40 -14.33
CA LEU A 547 -1.79 20.17 -14.41
C LEU A 547 -1.32 19.69 -13.03
N ILE A 548 -1.11 18.39 -12.90
CA ILE A 548 -0.76 17.72 -11.64
C ILE A 548 0.65 17.17 -11.75
N ASP A 549 1.37 17.20 -10.64
CA ASP A 549 2.71 16.59 -10.53
C ASP A 549 2.65 15.06 -10.60
N CYS A 550 3.81 14.43 -10.74
CA CYS A 550 3.89 12.98 -10.83
C CYS A 550 3.33 12.36 -9.56
N SER A 551 2.37 11.45 -9.72
CA SER A 551 1.82 10.74 -8.57
C SER A 551 2.62 9.51 -8.18
N MET A 552 3.68 9.17 -8.93
CA MET A 552 4.66 8.16 -8.52
C MET A 552 5.58 8.73 -7.42
N ASP A 553 5.00 9.02 -6.26
CA ASP A 553 5.78 9.17 -5.03
C ASP A 553 6.16 7.76 -4.59
N LEU A 554 7.34 7.30 -5.03
CA LEU A 554 7.84 5.95 -4.81
C LEU A 554 8.46 5.74 -3.42
N THR A 555 8.21 6.64 -2.48
CA THR A 555 8.72 6.48 -1.12
C THR A 555 7.75 5.66 -0.29
N LEU A 556 7.91 4.34 -0.37
CA LEU A 556 7.49 3.38 0.67
C LEU A 556 7.87 3.89 2.06
N HIS A 557 8.93 4.71 2.18
CA HIS A 557 9.37 5.36 3.42
C HIS A 557 8.39 6.35 4.02
N GLU A 558 7.70 7.23 3.27
CA GLU A 558 6.73 8.15 3.90
C GLU A 558 5.52 7.36 4.40
N PHE A 559 5.05 6.37 3.62
CA PHE A 559 3.94 5.49 4.02
C PHE A 559 4.30 4.54 5.18
N MET A 560 5.49 3.92 5.15
CA MET A 560 6.01 3.10 6.24
C MET A 560 6.29 3.95 7.47
N SER A 561 6.90 5.12 7.35
CA SER A 561 7.13 6.01 8.50
C SER A 561 5.80 6.47 9.10
N PHE A 562 4.81 6.79 8.27
CA PHE A 562 3.45 7.14 8.70
C PHE A 562 2.74 5.96 9.38
N GLY A 563 2.89 4.74 8.85
CA GLY A 563 2.29 3.52 9.42
C GLY A 563 3.00 3.01 10.68
N VAL A 564 4.33 3.08 10.71
CA VAL A 564 5.20 2.59 11.78
C VAL A 564 5.28 3.55 12.95
N LEU A 565 4.98 4.85 12.77
CA LEU A 565 5.00 5.83 13.86
C LEU A 565 4.20 5.36 15.08
N ARG A 566 3.09 4.65 14.85
CA ARG A 566 2.21 4.11 15.90
C ARG A 566 2.37 2.61 16.15
N SER A 567 3.36 1.95 15.55
CA SER A 567 3.65 0.55 15.79
C SER A 567 4.39 0.37 17.12
N GLY A 568 3.74 -0.35 18.04
CA GLY A 568 4.30 -0.65 19.35
C GLY A 568 3.95 0.42 20.39
N PRO A 569 3.10 0.11 21.39
CA PRO A 569 2.65 1.10 22.37
C PRO A 569 3.77 1.69 23.23
N LEU A 570 4.82 0.92 23.51
CA LEU A 570 5.98 1.38 24.28
C LEU A 570 7.05 2.07 23.41
N LEU A 571 6.95 1.96 22.08
CA LEU A 571 7.92 2.51 21.14
C LEU A 571 7.50 3.88 20.59
N GLN A 572 6.31 4.35 20.97
CA GLN A 572 5.65 5.49 20.36
C GLN A 572 6.50 6.77 20.39
N TRP A 573 7.10 7.09 21.54
CA TRP A 573 7.97 8.26 21.69
C TRP A 573 9.34 8.09 21.00
N LEU A 574 9.86 6.87 20.97
CA LEU A 574 11.09 6.54 20.25
C LEU A 574 10.89 6.67 18.74
N ASN A 575 9.73 6.27 18.23
CA ASN A 575 9.36 6.47 16.83
C ASN A 575 9.19 7.95 16.51
N ILE A 576 8.53 8.74 17.36
CA ILE A 576 8.44 10.21 17.19
C ILE A 576 9.82 10.84 17.11
N LEU A 577 10.72 10.48 18.03
CA LEU A 577 12.10 11.01 18.02
C LEU A 577 12.87 10.57 16.77
N ARG A 578 12.71 9.30 16.35
CA ARG A 578 13.31 8.78 15.12
C ARG A 578 12.84 9.55 13.90
N GLU A 579 11.54 9.80 13.77
CA GLU A 579 11.01 10.54 12.61
C GLU A 579 11.43 12.01 12.61
N LEU A 580 11.51 12.66 13.77
CA LEU A 580 12.05 14.02 13.87
C LEU A 580 13.50 14.10 13.37
N ARG A 581 14.31 13.09 13.69
CA ARG A 581 15.71 13.01 13.22
C ARG A 581 15.83 12.58 11.75
N ALA A 582 15.01 11.64 11.32
CA ALA A 582 15.05 11.11 9.95
C ALA A 582 14.47 12.10 8.93
N ASN A 583 13.55 12.98 9.38
CA ASN A 583 12.86 13.99 8.57
C ASN A 583 12.22 13.43 7.28
N THR A 584 11.73 12.19 7.37
CA THR A 584 11.06 11.46 6.27
C THR A 584 9.60 11.90 6.10
N LEU A 585 8.95 12.35 7.18
CA LEU A 585 7.58 12.86 7.18
C LEU A 585 7.55 14.37 6.95
N THR A 586 6.63 14.83 6.11
CA THR A 586 6.43 16.28 5.90
C THR A 586 5.62 16.89 7.06
N PHE A 587 6.27 17.52 8.05
CA PHE A 587 5.62 18.09 9.25
C PHE A 587 4.64 19.24 8.98
N GLN A 588 4.68 19.85 7.79
CA GLN A 588 3.70 20.84 7.34
C GLN A 588 2.30 20.23 7.11
N ARG A 589 2.21 18.92 6.87
CA ARG A 589 0.96 18.22 6.56
C ARG A 589 0.08 18.07 7.82
N GLU A 590 -1.20 18.43 7.70
CA GLU A 590 -2.15 18.28 8.82
C GLU A 590 -2.32 16.82 9.24
N GLU A 591 -2.18 15.89 8.31
CA GLU A 591 -2.27 14.44 8.56
C GLU A 591 -1.13 13.95 9.45
N VAL A 592 0.10 14.44 9.20
CA VAL A 592 1.29 14.13 10.01
C VAL A 592 1.14 14.75 11.40
N HIS A 593 0.67 15.99 11.48
CA HIS A 593 0.35 16.63 12.76
C HIS A 593 -0.70 15.81 13.54
N ALA A 594 -1.82 15.44 12.91
CA ALA A 594 -2.88 14.68 13.54
C ALA A 594 -2.39 13.31 14.02
N LEU A 595 -1.55 12.64 13.24
CA LEU A 595 -0.94 11.36 13.61
C LEU A 595 -0.02 11.51 14.83
N LEU A 596 0.86 12.52 14.84
CA LEU A 596 1.74 12.84 15.97
C LEU A 596 0.94 13.21 17.22
N MET A 597 -0.17 13.95 17.06
CA MET A 597 -1.03 14.30 18.19
C MET A 597 -1.76 13.06 18.71
N GLN A 598 -2.31 12.22 17.84
CA GLN A 598 -2.90 10.95 18.27
C GLN A 598 -1.87 10.08 19.00
N ALA A 599 -0.60 10.11 18.57
CA ALA A 599 0.44 9.36 19.23
C ALA A 599 0.84 9.95 20.60
N ALA A 600 1.02 11.27 20.68
CA ALA A 600 1.45 11.96 21.90
C ALA A 600 0.37 12.05 22.99
N TRP A 601 -0.92 11.98 22.61
CA TRP A 601 -2.06 12.18 23.52
C TRP A 601 -2.85 10.91 23.84
N GLN A 602 -2.45 9.75 23.31
CA GLN A 602 -3.10 8.49 23.64
C GLN A 602 -2.63 7.97 25.01
N VAL A 603 -3.53 8.02 26.00
CA VAL A 603 -3.23 7.78 27.43
C VAL A 603 -2.62 6.41 27.73
N GLY A 604 -3.02 5.34 27.03
CA GLY A 604 -2.57 3.97 27.32
C GLY A 604 -3.10 3.40 28.67
N PRO A 605 -2.70 2.17 29.04
CA PRO A 605 -2.91 1.60 30.36
C PRO A 605 -2.04 2.28 31.41
N LEU A 606 -2.52 2.30 32.65
CA LEU A 606 -1.78 2.80 33.82
C LEU A 606 -1.05 1.65 34.49
N SER A 607 0.18 1.90 34.93
CA SER A 607 0.95 0.99 35.77
C SER A 607 0.28 0.82 37.15
N GLN A 608 0.75 -0.14 37.95
CA GLN A 608 0.28 -0.31 39.33
C GLN A 608 0.50 0.94 40.19
N ASP A 609 1.47 1.77 39.84
CA ASP A 609 1.83 3.03 40.51
C ASP A 609 1.03 4.23 39.97
N GLY A 610 0.18 4.02 38.96
CA GLY A 610 -0.68 5.06 38.35
C GLY A 610 -0.02 5.84 37.22
N ASP A 611 1.18 5.44 36.78
CA ASP A 611 1.90 6.10 35.69
C ASP A 611 1.42 5.60 34.31
N PRO A 612 1.28 6.46 33.30
CA PRO A 612 0.91 6.01 31.96
C PRO A 612 2.05 5.22 31.31
N GLU A 613 1.89 3.90 31.15
CA GLU A 613 2.97 3.00 30.71
C GLU A 613 3.55 3.40 29.35
N TRP A 614 2.72 3.94 28.45
CA TRP A 614 3.12 4.31 27.08
C TRP A 614 3.88 5.64 27.02
N HIS A 615 3.95 6.37 28.13
CA HIS A 615 4.60 7.67 28.22
C HIS A 615 5.88 7.65 29.08
N VAL A 616 6.32 6.47 29.52
CA VAL A 616 7.47 6.31 30.44
C VAL A 616 8.75 6.97 29.94
N GLU A 617 8.97 6.99 28.62
CA GLU A 617 10.15 7.63 28.00
C GLU A 617 10.22 9.16 28.26
N LEU A 618 9.08 9.84 28.45
CA LEU A 618 9.06 11.27 28.74
C LEU A 618 9.64 11.62 30.11
N ALA A 619 9.67 10.67 31.05
CA ALA A 619 10.28 10.84 32.36
C ALA A 619 11.82 10.71 32.31
N ASN A 620 12.38 10.17 31.21
CA ASN A 620 13.82 9.98 31.05
C ASN A 620 14.51 11.28 30.59
N ALA A 621 15.37 11.83 31.43
CA ALA A 621 16.07 13.09 31.16
C ALA A 621 16.95 13.06 29.89
N LYS A 622 17.53 11.91 29.54
CA LYS A 622 18.33 11.74 28.31
C LYS A 622 17.45 11.80 27.07
N PHE A 623 16.31 11.12 27.11
CA PHE A 623 15.32 11.15 26.03
C PHE A 623 14.75 12.57 25.86
N GLY A 624 14.30 13.20 26.94
CA GLY A 624 13.79 14.57 26.90
C GLY A 624 14.81 15.56 26.34
N SER A 625 16.09 15.40 26.67
CA SER A 625 17.18 16.20 26.11
C SER A 625 17.41 15.98 24.62
N ALA A 626 17.29 14.74 24.13
CA ALA A 626 17.42 14.41 22.71
C ALA A 626 16.23 14.94 21.91
N LEU A 627 15.01 14.75 22.43
CA LEU A 627 13.78 15.26 21.82
C LEU A 627 13.79 16.78 21.66
N LEU A 628 14.24 17.51 22.69
CA LEU A 628 14.35 18.96 22.61
C LEU A 628 15.41 19.44 21.61
N SER A 629 16.48 18.68 21.39
CA SER A 629 17.48 19.02 20.36
C SER A 629 16.89 18.89 18.97
N GLU A 630 16.27 17.75 18.64
CA GLU A 630 15.67 17.55 17.30
C GLU A 630 14.53 18.53 17.01
N LEU A 631 13.71 18.85 18.03
CA LEU A 631 12.64 19.85 17.89
C LEU A 631 13.18 21.28 17.73
N GLN A 632 14.34 21.58 18.31
CA GLN A 632 15.00 22.86 18.14
C GLN A 632 15.57 23.00 16.73
N ASP A 633 16.21 21.95 16.21
CA ASP A 633 16.73 21.92 14.84
C ASP A 633 15.58 22.06 13.83
N LEU A 634 14.49 21.31 14.02
CA LEU A 634 13.29 21.42 13.17
C LEU A 634 12.68 22.83 13.19
N LEU A 635 12.69 23.51 14.35
CA LEU A 635 12.18 24.88 14.46
C LEU A 635 13.06 25.88 13.70
N LEU A 636 14.38 25.72 13.78
CA LEU A 636 15.35 26.58 13.08
C LEU A 636 15.23 26.43 11.57
N ASP A 637 15.05 25.20 11.08
CA ASP A 637 14.90 24.92 9.64
C ASP A 637 13.68 25.60 9.03
N VAL A 638 12.60 25.75 9.79
CA VAL A 638 11.36 26.34 9.30
C VAL A 638 11.22 27.83 9.58
N GLU A 639 12.06 28.43 10.43
CA GLU A 639 11.92 29.82 10.91
C GLU A 639 11.76 30.85 9.77
N ALA A 640 12.38 30.64 8.62
CA ALA A 640 12.29 31.57 7.48
C ALA A 640 11.01 31.43 6.65
N ASN A 641 10.19 30.37 6.86
CA ASN A 641 9.04 30.06 6.06
C ASN A 641 7.73 30.11 6.86
N TRP A 642 7.03 31.24 6.80
CA TRP A 642 5.72 31.43 7.45
C TRP A 642 4.63 30.45 7.00
N GLN A 643 4.83 29.65 5.95
CA GLN A 643 3.89 28.59 5.54
C GLN A 643 3.99 27.33 6.42
N GLU A 644 4.99 27.23 7.30
CA GLU A 644 5.27 26.08 8.17
C GLU A 644 4.54 26.14 9.53
N VAL A 645 3.37 26.78 9.57
CA VAL A 645 2.56 26.94 10.80
C VAL A 645 2.27 25.59 11.47
N MET A 646 1.96 24.56 10.68
CA MET A 646 1.70 23.22 11.18
C MET A 646 2.93 22.56 11.82
N THR A 647 4.12 22.81 11.28
CA THR A 647 5.37 22.33 11.85
C THR A 647 5.62 22.95 13.22
N VAL A 648 5.51 24.28 13.33
CA VAL A 648 5.67 24.99 14.61
C VAL A 648 4.61 24.57 15.63
N ARG A 649 3.36 24.36 15.19
CA ARG A 649 2.28 23.85 16.05
C ARG A 649 2.59 22.46 16.59
N THR A 650 3.19 21.60 15.77
CA THR A 650 3.64 20.26 16.17
C THR A 650 4.76 20.35 17.21
N VAL A 651 5.77 21.20 16.97
CA VAL A 651 6.87 21.46 17.92
C VAL A 651 6.30 21.91 19.28
N ILE A 652 5.44 22.93 19.30
CA ILE A 652 4.83 23.44 20.53
C ILE A 652 4.06 22.33 21.27
N ALA A 653 3.26 21.55 20.56
CA ALA A 653 2.44 20.52 21.18
C ALA A 653 3.28 19.39 21.80
N LEU A 654 4.35 18.95 21.15
CA LEU A 654 5.26 17.92 21.67
C LEU A 654 6.06 18.44 22.87
N VAL A 655 6.54 19.68 22.84
CA VAL A 655 7.23 20.32 23.98
C VAL A 655 6.29 20.46 25.18
N CYS A 656 5.05 20.91 24.97
CA CYS A 656 4.04 21.00 26.02
C CYS A 656 3.71 19.63 26.63
N ARG A 657 3.68 18.58 25.81
CA ARG A 657 3.45 17.22 26.29
C ARG A 657 4.62 16.70 27.13
N LEU A 658 5.86 16.98 26.72
CA LEU A 658 7.06 16.65 27.51
C LEU A 658 7.06 17.37 28.87
N LEU A 659 6.73 18.67 28.89
CA LEU A 659 6.63 19.47 30.12
C LEU A 659 5.59 18.94 31.10
N ALA A 660 4.49 18.36 30.60
CA ALA A 660 3.45 17.77 31.43
C ALA A 660 3.86 16.44 32.09
N SER A 661 4.97 15.83 31.67
CA SER A 661 5.37 14.48 32.08
C SER A 661 6.77 14.38 32.69
N THR A 662 7.64 15.38 32.48
CA THR A 662 9.00 15.38 33.02
C THR A 662 9.07 16.10 34.37
N SER A 663 9.92 15.60 35.28
CA SER A 663 10.26 16.24 36.56
C SER A 663 11.70 16.75 36.61
N ASP A 664 12.46 16.62 35.52
CA ASP A 664 13.87 17.00 35.44
C ASP A 664 14.03 18.52 35.20
N GLY A 665 14.75 19.20 36.09
CA GLY A 665 14.89 20.66 36.05
C GLY A 665 15.68 21.21 34.86
N GLU A 666 16.59 20.42 34.25
CA GLU A 666 17.33 20.81 33.05
C GLU A 666 16.44 20.72 31.82
N VAL A 667 15.73 19.60 31.65
CA VAL A 667 14.78 19.39 30.56
C VAL A 667 13.66 20.44 30.61
N VAL A 668 13.11 20.74 31.79
CA VAL A 668 12.08 21.78 31.97
C VAL A 668 12.59 23.14 31.50
N ARG A 669 13.80 23.54 31.88
CA ARG A 669 14.36 24.83 31.49
C ARG A 669 14.61 24.91 29.99
N ARG A 670 15.17 23.86 29.37
CA ARG A 670 15.38 23.79 27.92
C ARG A 670 14.06 23.85 27.15
N ALA A 671 13.03 23.15 27.62
CA ALA A 671 11.70 23.16 27.03
C ALA A 671 11.05 24.55 27.06
N PHE A 672 11.15 25.28 28.18
CA PHE A 672 10.69 26.67 28.24
C PHE A 672 11.46 27.60 27.29
N GLY A 673 12.77 27.39 27.15
CA GLY A 673 13.60 28.11 26.17
C GLY A 673 13.11 27.89 24.74
N LEU A 674 12.83 26.65 24.36
CA LEU A 674 12.32 26.32 23.02
C LEU A 674 10.91 26.88 22.76
N LEU A 675 10.02 26.90 23.76
CA LEU A 675 8.71 27.56 23.63
C LEU A 675 8.82 29.07 23.45
N GLN A 676 9.78 29.71 24.12
CA GLN A 676 10.05 31.14 23.95
C GLN A 676 10.55 31.43 22.53
N GLU A 677 11.39 30.55 22.00
CA GLU A 677 11.91 30.62 20.63
C GLU A 677 10.79 30.44 19.60
N ALA A 678 9.98 29.39 19.73
CA ALA A 678 8.82 29.17 18.85
C ALA A 678 7.84 30.36 18.85
N ARG A 679 7.66 31.01 20.01
CA ARG A 679 6.86 32.23 20.13
C ARG A 679 7.47 33.40 19.37
N ARG A 680 8.80 33.56 19.41
CA ARG A 680 9.53 34.61 18.68
C ARG A 680 9.35 34.42 17.17
N VAL A 681 9.53 33.20 16.68
CA VAL A 681 9.30 32.82 15.27
C VAL A 681 7.87 33.14 14.82
N ALA A 682 6.87 32.66 15.57
CA ALA A 682 5.46 32.89 15.24
C ALA A 682 5.09 34.39 15.24
N LEU A 683 5.64 35.19 16.18
CA LEU A 683 5.45 36.64 16.20
C LEU A 683 6.12 37.32 15.00
N GLY A 684 7.30 36.85 14.58
CA GLY A 684 7.98 37.32 13.37
C GLY A 684 7.11 37.11 12.13
N TRP A 685 6.54 35.91 11.97
CA TRP A 685 5.63 35.59 10.87
C TRP A 685 4.37 36.44 10.90
N LEU A 686 3.78 36.68 12.06
CA LEU A 686 2.61 37.54 12.21
C LEU A 686 2.91 38.98 11.78
N GLN A 687 4.10 39.50 12.08
CA GLN A 687 4.53 40.83 11.63
C GLN A 687 4.76 40.88 10.11
N GLU A 688 5.34 39.83 9.52
CA GLU A 688 5.51 39.74 8.06
C GLU A 688 4.17 39.65 7.32
N LEU A 689 3.26 38.80 7.81
CA LEU A 689 1.90 38.66 7.29
C LEU A 689 1.13 39.98 7.42
N SER A 690 1.23 40.66 8.55
CA SER A 690 0.59 41.98 8.75
C SER A 690 1.10 43.03 7.76
N LYS A 691 2.41 43.06 7.47
CA LYS A 691 3.00 43.95 6.44
C LYS A 691 2.54 43.60 5.02
N LYS A 692 2.30 42.32 4.71
CA LYS A 692 1.76 41.88 3.42
C LYS A 692 0.28 42.23 3.26
N VAL A 693 -0.53 42.05 4.32
CA VAL A 693 -1.94 42.46 4.36
C VAL A 693 -2.10 43.96 4.07
N GLN A 694 -1.19 44.81 4.57
CA GLN A 694 -1.22 46.25 4.33
C GLN A 694 -0.84 46.67 2.90
N LYS A 695 -0.27 45.77 2.09
CA LYS A 695 0.23 46.04 0.73
C LYS A 695 -0.56 45.36 -0.40
N SER A 696 -1.55 44.53 -0.08
CA SER A 696 -2.25 43.65 -1.02
C SER A 696 -3.69 44.13 -1.32
N ASP A 697 -4.19 43.83 -2.52
CA ASP A 697 -5.56 44.15 -2.99
C ASP A 697 -6.62 43.21 -2.37
N ASP A 698 -7.90 43.63 -2.39
CA ASP A 698 -9.05 43.07 -1.64
C ASP A 698 -9.24 41.53 -1.65
N ASN A 699 -8.77 40.81 -2.67
CA ASN A 699 -8.86 39.34 -2.75
C ASN A 699 -7.73 38.60 -1.99
N GLU A 700 -6.53 39.16 -1.93
CA GLU A 700 -5.39 38.60 -1.18
C GLU A 700 -5.52 38.88 0.33
N VAL A 701 -6.18 39.99 0.68
CA VAL A 701 -6.44 40.41 2.07
C VAL A 701 -7.23 39.36 2.84
N LYS A 702 -8.21 38.68 2.23
CA LYS A 702 -9.02 37.63 2.89
C LYS A 702 -8.22 36.35 3.19
N GLU A 703 -7.32 35.96 2.30
CA GLU A 703 -6.47 34.78 2.53
C GLU A 703 -5.48 35.04 3.67
N PHE A 704 -4.85 36.21 3.68
CA PHE A 704 -3.93 36.59 4.74
C PHE A 704 -4.66 36.84 6.08
N GLN A 705 -5.89 37.36 6.08
CA GLN A 705 -6.71 37.55 7.29
C GLN A 705 -7.11 36.23 7.97
N ASN A 706 -7.50 35.22 7.18
CA ASN A 706 -7.80 33.89 7.71
C ASN A 706 -6.55 33.26 8.36
N ARG A 707 -5.37 33.41 7.74
CA ARG A 707 -4.10 32.88 8.26
C ARG A 707 -3.51 33.65 9.44
N THR A 708 -3.83 34.93 9.61
CA THR A 708 -3.52 35.65 10.86
C THR A 708 -4.43 35.26 12.03
N SER A 709 -5.51 34.52 11.77
CA SER A 709 -6.48 34.08 12.79
C SER A 709 -6.30 32.62 13.22
N GLU A 710 -5.51 31.84 12.47
CA GLU A 710 -5.06 30.47 12.78
C GLU A 710 -3.73 30.49 13.54
#